data_AF-C5KT19-F1
#
_entry.id   AF-C5KT19-F1
#
_cell.length_a   1.000
_cell.length_b   1.000
_cell.length_c   1.000
_cell.angle_alpha   90.00
_cell.angle_beta   90.00
_cell.angle_gamma   90.00
#
_symmetry.space_group_name_H-M   'P 1'
#
loop_
_entity.id
_entity.type
_entity.pdbx_description
1 polymer ?
#
loop_
_entity_poly.entity_id
_entity_poly.type
_entity_poly.pdbx_seq_one_letter_code
_entity_poly.pdbx_strand_id
1 'polypeptide(L)'
;MSYYQSPFGGNTAGGPGTSVPVQSSPFQGGAPQMAPPPPPQAGHQQPNGPYGSPPPMPGGQHSMPAPTGHQPNVGPPRVPGQHIAGPPPPYASTPTNAVPGQIFKYVAPGPAYNQSPAMVQSPMAPGGGQILETAECDPELNAGPEFLRSSFSVMPASESTQIKAKLPIGFFCQPLAHTDRQVPVADVIHRCARCRTYLNPFAALNLQLRRWICNLCGHSNGIDVYEPPPEMTSGTVDFIATQDYMVRPPVPPVYVFCFERSYTAVSTGLVRVAATAIKDTLPSLPERSQIALMTFDDKNVSIFDLKSANGTEYVITDVDEPFLPKPMDSLLVNLCDDAVKATVNSVLDGLAEMNPPSVATDCCCVTAAVKMANLVMRHFGGKLSVLSCTKPIELTPSKLKKEERALDATSMIPPSSSVFKDMTSDLVAVQITVELFVATDNLHMDLASLAPLAKYTGGDMRYYPLFREAFRGEHLRQDIQHMLTRETGFEAVMKFRVSPGYQLKSYHGHLFQRTRDLLVAPNCTEDETFGCIVGVNKDAALLYTSSAGERRIRVNTSQYPKSLDVEQVMASCDAQAAAIVMGKYAINESRNVSDARKYLLDTTQAALAGPNARLENLSALPGLVLGLLKSDVFSAAGDITRDARAYEAHRFESLPITLGDALADPRMFAVHNLAGTRAGYPVEGDDSDRVEMPEEIHPLSAQSMSSDGAFVIDDGENILLWLGQSVSGQFLNGVFGVGSLVEIVTDLGSGAIVSTGDDNSLRLVNIIEEIRRERRHYMPLVILPQGHPQENRFFERLVADRTAGTQISYEEFMQRLGLRGQTVPVATAAGMAAFPQQHMNGPSVMPGQASGRRTPIAAPMGPPALAEGKMQGGPPPPSPPPMMAAMPGGYQQQTHPMGSTYSYSSGPNQSYRR
;
A
#
# COMPACT_ATOMS: atom_id res chain seq x y z
N MET A 1 16.93 17.53 -36.71
CA MET A 1 18.41 17.45 -36.84
C MET A 1 19.03 17.43 -35.44
N SER A 2 20.34 17.16 -35.33
CA SER A 2 21.08 16.81 -34.10
C SER A 2 20.55 15.58 -33.35
N TYR A 3 21.08 14.41 -33.72
CA TYR A 3 21.04 13.18 -32.92
C TYR A 3 22.12 13.22 -31.82
N TYR A 4 21.89 12.55 -30.69
CA TYR A 4 22.96 12.17 -29.76
C TYR A 4 22.95 10.65 -29.51
N GLN A 5 24.13 10.05 -29.51
CA GLN A 5 24.33 8.61 -29.36
C GLN A 5 24.45 8.21 -27.89
N SER A 6 23.93 7.02 -27.56
CA SER A 6 24.20 6.32 -26.29
C SER A 6 25.56 5.58 -26.38
N PRO A 7 26.40 5.58 -25.33
CA PRO A 7 27.74 5.01 -25.39
C PRO A 7 27.82 3.59 -24.81
N PHE A 8 27.44 2.57 -25.60
CA PHE A 8 27.79 1.18 -25.30
C PHE A 8 28.27 0.45 -26.57
N GLY A 9 29.55 0.06 -26.59
CA GLY A 9 30.20 -0.56 -27.74
C GLY A 9 29.90 -2.05 -27.83
N GLY A 10 29.46 -2.51 -29.00
CA GLY A 10 29.38 -3.92 -29.36
C GLY A 10 30.65 -4.38 -30.10
N ASN A 11 31.09 -5.62 -29.84
CA ASN A 11 32.10 -6.29 -30.65
C ASN A 11 31.39 -7.10 -31.76
N THR A 12 31.75 -6.86 -33.02
CA THR A 12 31.19 -7.55 -34.20
C THR A 12 32.28 -8.18 -35.07
N ALA A 13 32.08 -9.43 -35.48
CA ALA A 13 32.64 -10.05 -36.71
C ALA A 13 31.93 -11.41 -36.93
N GLY A 14 31.50 -11.83 -38.13
CA GLY A 14 31.42 -11.17 -39.44
C GLY A 14 30.77 -12.11 -40.49
N GLY A 15 30.19 -11.58 -41.58
CA GLY A 15 29.71 -12.36 -42.76
C GLY A 15 30.83 -12.65 -43.78
N PRO A 16 30.59 -12.96 -45.09
CA PRO A 16 29.33 -13.00 -45.89
C PRO A 16 29.03 -14.42 -46.49
N GLY A 17 28.11 -14.70 -47.44
CA GLY A 17 26.96 -13.95 -48.01
C GLY A 17 26.62 -14.29 -49.50
N THR A 18 25.49 -13.74 -49.99
CA THR A 18 25.01 -13.60 -51.40
C THR A 18 24.58 -14.79 -52.30
N SER A 19 23.38 -14.61 -52.89
CA SER A 19 22.92 -14.96 -54.27
C SER A 19 22.17 -16.29 -54.58
N VAL A 20 21.34 -16.23 -55.63
CA VAL A 20 20.28 -17.16 -56.08
C VAL A 20 20.46 -17.42 -57.60
N PRO A 21 20.28 -18.66 -58.13
CA PRO A 21 19.23 -18.89 -59.14
C PRO A 21 18.64 -20.33 -59.27
N VAL A 22 17.29 -20.38 -59.37
CA VAL A 22 16.44 -21.02 -60.42
C VAL A 22 16.76 -22.42 -61.04
N GLN A 23 15.77 -23.34 -60.90
CA GLN A 23 15.35 -24.50 -61.72
C GLN A 23 16.30 -25.66 -62.12
N SER A 24 15.86 -26.90 -61.80
CA SER A 24 15.48 -27.91 -62.82
C SER A 24 14.79 -29.15 -62.21
N SER A 25 13.66 -29.59 -62.78
CA SER A 25 13.04 -30.94 -62.62
C SER A 25 13.53 -31.86 -63.77
N PRO A 26 13.30 -33.20 -63.85
CA PRO A 26 11.95 -33.84 -63.80
C PRO A 26 11.83 -35.35 -63.34
N PHE A 27 10.56 -35.80 -63.35
CA PHE A 27 10.03 -37.18 -63.54
C PHE A 27 9.58 -38.12 -62.38
N GLN A 28 8.33 -38.61 -62.54
CA GLN A 28 7.63 -39.78 -61.96
C GLN A 28 7.49 -39.89 -60.42
N GLY A 29 6.35 -40.28 -59.84
CA GLY A 29 5.02 -40.60 -60.39
C GLY A 29 4.33 -41.74 -59.62
N GLY A 30 3.19 -41.49 -58.95
CA GLY A 30 2.37 -42.53 -58.33
C GLY A 30 1.68 -42.14 -57.01
N ALA A 31 0.35 -42.31 -56.97
CA ALA A 31 -0.50 -42.36 -55.77
C ALA A 31 -1.06 -43.82 -55.66
N PRO A 32 -1.99 -44.21 -54.73
CA PRO A 32 -2.71 -43.44 -53.71
C PRO A 32 -2.92 -44.17 -52.33
N GLN A 33 -3.72 -43.54 -51.47
CA GLN A 33 -4.71 -44.09 -50.50
C GLN A 33 -4.56 -43.67 -49.01
N MET A 34 -5.70 -43.24 -48.46
CA MET A 34 -5.96 -42.91 -47.06
C MET A 34 -6.78 -44.02 -46.40
N ALA A 35 -6.70 -44.15 -45.07
CA ALA A 35 -7.63 -44.94 -44.25
C ALA A 35 -8.14 -44.09 -43.05
N PRO A 36 -9.41 -44.26 -42.59
CA PRO A 36 -10.05 -43.37 -41.63
C PRO A 36 -9.98 -43.84 -40.15
N PRO A 37 -10.27 -42.97 -39.17
CA PRO A 37 -10.39 -43.33 -37.75
C PRO A 37 -11.78 -43.91 -37.35
N PRO A 38 -11.88 -44.65 -36.22
CA PRO A 38 -13.12 -45.28 -35.76
C PRO A 38 -14.06 -44.34 -34.94
N PRO A 39 -15.35 -44.71 -34.76
CA PRO A 39 -16.41 -43.82 -34.26
C PRO A 39 -16.69 -43.93 -32.74
N PRO A 40 -17.47 -42.98 -32.15
CA PRO A 40 -17.89 -43.00 -30.75
C PRO A 40 -19.18 -43.79 -30.49
N GLN A 41 -19.37 -44.28 -29.26
CA GLN A 41 -20.62 -44.90 -28.78
C GLN A 41 -21.25 -44.08 -27.63
N ALA A 42 -22.58 -44.08 -27.57
CA ALA A 42 -23.40 -43.42 -26.55
C ALA A 42 -24.26 -44.44 -25.78
N GLY A 43 -24.69 -44.14 -24.54
CA GLY A 43 -25.55 -45.03 -23.76
C GLY A 43 -26.00 -44.55 -22.36
N HIS A 44 -27.15 -43.86 -22.32
CA HIS A 44 -28.25 -43.87 -21.32
C HIS A 44 -28.07 -43.91 -19.76
N GLN A 45 -28.88 -43.03 -19.13
CA GLN A 45 -29.79 -43.17 -17.96
C GLN A 45 -30.03 -44.61 -17.39
N GLN A 46 -30.43 -44.89 -16.12
CA GLN A 46 -31.04 -44.11 -15.00
C GLN A 46 -30.82 -44.81 -13.59
N PRO A 47 -31.60 -44.66 -12.46
CA PRO A 47 -31.04 -44.66 -11.09
C PRO A 47 -31.50 -45.79 -10.13
N ASN A 48 -30.85 -45.93 -8.95
CA ASN A 48 -31.50 -46.02 -7.60
C ASN A 48 -30.57 -46.42 -6.44
N GLY A 49 -30.84 -45.85 -5.26
CA GLY A 49 -31.00 -46.64 -4.01
C GLY A 49 -29.80 -46.85 -3.06
N PRO A 50 -30.05 -47.15 -1.76
CA PRO A 50 -29.13 -46.82 -0.66
C PRO A 50 -28.73 -48.02 0.24
N TYR A 51 -28.21 -47.72 1.45
CA TYR A 51 -27.68 -48.61 2.52
C TYR A 51 -26.27 -49.19 2.23
N GLY A 52 -25.39 -49.41 3.21
CA GLY A 52 -25.48 -49.18 4.67
C GLY A 52 -24.15 -49.47 5.38
N SER A 53 -24.04 -49.11 6.66
CA SER A 53 -22.84 -49.25 7.50
C SER A 53 -22.52 -50.70 7.94
N PRO A 54 -21.23 -51.09 8.05
CA PRO A 54 -20.81 -52.24 8.88
C PRO A 54 -20.15 -51.84 10.24
N PRO A 55 -20.08 -52.77 11.22
CA PRO A 55 -19.77 -52.48 12.65
C PRO A 55 -18.32 -52.88 13.09
N PRO A 56 -17.92 -52.73 14.37
CA PRO A 56 -16.50 -52.73 14.80
C PRO A 56 -15.98 -54.04 15.47
N MET A 57 -14.70 -54.00 15.92
CA MET A 57 -13.98 -54.90 16.87
C MET A 57 -13.24 -56.13 16.26
N PRO A 58 -12.22 -56.73 16.95
CA PRO A 58 -11.18 -56.11 17.81
C PRO A 58 -9.75 -56.73 17.68
N GLY A 59 -8.74 -56.00 18.18
CA GLY A 59 -7.64 -56.54 19.00
C GLY A 59 -6.51 -57.38 18.37
N GLY A 60 -5.27 -56.86 18.44
CA GLY A 60 -4.04 -57.64 18.20
C GLY A 60 -2.78 -56.85 18.61
N GLN A 61 -2.07 -57.31 19.64
CA GLN A 61 -0.82 -56.71 20.13
C GLN A 61 0.34 -57.06 19.19
N HIS A 62 1.19 -56.10 18.80
CA HIS A 62 2.57 -56.42 18.38
C HIS A 62 3.59 -55.36 18.81
N SER A 63 4.73 -55.84 19.28
CA SER A 63 5.91 -55.10 19.73
C SER A 63 6.89 -54.83 18.57
N MET A 64 7.73 -53.80 18.74
CA MET A 64 8.86 -53.46 17.87
C MET A 64 9.77 -54.65 17.54
N PRO A 65 10.40 -54.64 16.35
CA PRO A 65 11.83 -54.29 16.32
C PRO A 65 12.25 -53.39 15.14
N ALA A 66 13.39 -52.70 15.30
CA ALA A 66 14.04 -51.92 14.25
C ALA A 66 14.85 -52.79 13.27
N PRO A 67 15.11 -52.28 12.05
CA PRO A 67 16.46 -52.44 11.49
C PRO A 67 17.02 -51.21 10.74
N THR A 68 18.35 -51.24 10.58
CA THR A 68 19.22 -50.30 9.86
C THR A 68 19.24 -50.49 8.34
N GLY A 69 19.52 -49.44 7.53
CA GLY A 69 20.10 -49.67 6.19
C GLY A 69 19.94 -48.58 5.09
N HIS A 70 21.03 -47.85 4.84
CA HIS A 70 21.43 -47.08 3.64
C HIS A 70 20.79 -47.40 2.26
N GLN A 71 20.59 -46.36 1.43
CA GLN A 71 20.83 -46.28 -0.06
C GLN A 71 20.56 -44.81 -0.56
N PRO A 72 20.89 -44.38 -1.81
CA PRO A 72 21.72 -43.19 -2.01
C PRO A 72 21.10 -42.05 -2.87
N ASN A 73 21.84 -40.95 -2.97
CA ASN A 73 21.52 -39.77 -3.78
C ASN A 73 22.25 -39.79 -5.14
N VAL A 74 21.63 -39.32 -6.22
CA VAL A 74 22.18 -39.35 -7.60
C VAL A 74 22.24 -37.93 -8.19
N GLY A 75 23.43 -37.51 -8.62
CA GLY A 75 23.65 -36.24 -9.34
C GLY A 75 24.04 -36.45 -10.82
N PRO A 76 23.84 -35.45 -11.70
CA PRO A 76 24.10 -35.57 -13.13
C PRO A 76 25.61 -35.47 -13.50
N PRO A 77 26.02 -35.98 -14.68
CA PRO A 77 27.41 -36.38 -14.95
C PRO A 77 28.32 -35.30 -15.57
N ARG A 78 29.64 -35.48 -15.37
CA ARG A 78 30.74 -34.79 -16.10
C ARG A 78 31.32 -35.70 -17.20
N VAL A 79 31.84 -35.09 -18.26
CA VAL A 79 32.63 -35.75 -19.34
C VAL A 79 34.06 -35.19 -19.34
N PRO A 80 35.13 -36.00 -19.51
CA PRO A 80 36.52 -35.56 -19.32
C PRO A 80 37.26 -35.16 -20.63
N GLY A 81 38.24 -34.25 -20.52
CA GLY A 81 39.09 -33.79 -21.64
C GLY A 81 40.46 -33.26 -21.19
N GLN A 82 41.52 -33.74 -21.84
CA GLN A 82 42.94 -33.75 -21.45
C GLN A 82 43.67 -32.38 -21.33
N HIS A 83 44.79 -32.39 -20.59
CA HIS A 83 45.81 -31.33 -20.58
C HIS A 83 46.81 -31.47 -21.75
N ILE A 84 47.18 -30.35 -22.37
CA ILE A 84 48.47 -30.17 -23.07
C ILE A 84 49.03 -28.79 -22.69
N ALA A 85 50.34 -28.70 -22.43
CA ALA A 85 51.01 -27.47 -22.01
C ALA A 85 51.72 -26.77 -23.18
N GLY A 86 51.75 -25.42 -23.15
CA GLY A 86 52.50 -24.58 -24.08
C GLY A 86 52.76 -23.18 -23.46
N PRO A 87 53.91 -22.52 -23.75
CA PRO A 87 54.34 -21.31 -23.04
C PRO A 87 53.85 -20.00 -23.70
N PRO A 88 53.55 -18.95 -22.92
CA PRO A 88 53.30 -17.60 -23.44
C PRO A 88 54.58 -16.72 -23.49
N PRO A 89 54.70 -15.80 -24.47
CA PRO A 89 55.79 -14.82 -24.57
C PRO A 89 55.56 -13.57 -23.67
N PRO A 90 56.58 -12.69 -23.49
CA PRO A 90 56.64 -11.75 -22.36
C PRO A 90 56.12 -10.32 -22.61
N TYR A 91 56.07 -9.56 -21.51
CA TYR A 91 55.85 -8.10 -21.33
C TYR A 91 54.42 -7.59 -21.09
N ALA A 92 54.10 -7.43 -19.79
CA ALA A 92 53.35 -6.28 -19.27
C ALA A 92 53.89 -5.94 -17.86
N SER A 93 54.05 -4.64 -17.57
CA SER A 93 54.67 -4.12 -16.34
C SER A 93 53.73 -4.06 -15.13
N THR A 94 54.29 -4.35 -13.96
CA THR A 94 53.79 -4.26 -12.58
C THR A 94 53.26 -2.86 -12.16
N PRO A 95 52.50 -2.69 -11.03
CA PRO A 95 52.70 -3.38 -9.74
C PRO A 95 51.48 -3.86 -8.90
N THR A 96 51.60 -5.13 -8.46
CA THR A 96 51.33 -5.69 -7.11
C THR A 96 50.05 -5.33 -6.33
N ASN A 97 49.15 -6.32 -6.22
CA ASN A 97 48.30 -6.55 -5.04
C ASN A 97 49.05 -7.37 -3.97
N ALA A 98 48.67 -7.22 -2.70
CA ALA A 98 49.04 -8.13 -1.61
C ALA A 98 47.79 -8.81 -1.01
N VAL A 99 47.91 -10.09 -0.66
CA VAL A 99 46.83 -11.00 -0.26
C VAL A 99 46.75 -11.09 1.29
N PRO A 100 45.55 -11.29 1.90
CA PRO A 100 45.36 -11.03 3.33
C PRO A 100 45.67 -12.23 4.24
N GLY A 101 46.00 -11.92 5.50
CA GLY A 101 45.88 -12.86 6.63
C GLY A 101 47.10 -12.95 7.54
N GLN A 102 47.20 -12.07 8.55
CA GLN A 102 47.81 -12.37 9.86
C GLN A 102 47.16 -11.55 10.99
N ILE A 103 47.11 -12.15 12.18
CA ILE A 103 46.47 -11.59 13.37
C ILE A 103 47.49 -10.73 14.15
N PHE A 104 47.25 -9.42 14.25
CA PHE A 104 48.04 -8.56 15.15
C PHE A 104 47.38 -8.46 16.53
N LYS A 105 47.99 -9.12 17.52
CA LYS A 105 47.76 -8.84 18.94
C LYS A 105 48.47 -7.54 19.30
N TYR A 106 47.74 -6.55 19.81
CA TYR A 106 48.37 -5.40 20.47
C TYR A 106 48.66 -5.77 21.93
N VAL A 107 49.92 -5.64 22.35
CA VAL A 107 50.36 -5.94 23.72
C VAL A 107 50.61 -4.62 24.45
N ALA A 108 50.02 -4.46 25.63
CA ALA A 108 50.20 -3.26 26.46
C ALA A 108 51.58 -3.26 27.15
N PRO A 109 52.26 -2.10 27.28
CA PRO A 109 53.39 -1.94 28.20
C PRO A 109 52.92 -1.98 29.66
N GLY A 110 53.62 -2.76 30.48
CA GLY A 110 53.31 -2.98 31.90
C GLY A 110 53.79 -1.87 32.86
N PRO A 111 53.57 -2.03 34.18
CA PRO A 111 53.56 -0.93 35.14
C PRO A 111 54.91 -0.60 35.77
N ALA A 112 55.09 0.68 36.15
CA ALA A 112 56.09 1.14 37.10
C ALA A 112 55.42 1.49 38.44
N TYR A 113 56.07 1.16 39.57
CA TYR A 113 55.49 1.16 40.92
C TYR A 113 55.84 2.41 41.75
N ASN A 114 54.90 2.83 42.62
CA ASN A 114 55.07 3.63 43.87
C ASN A 114 55.59 5.09 43.73
N GLN A 115 54.97 6.14 44.32
CA GLN A 115 54.45 6.27 45.69
C GLN A 115 53.36 7.37 45.88
N SER A 116 52.35 7.07 46.70
CA SER A 116 51.60 7.98 47.59
C SER A 116 50.64 9.06 47.03
N PRO A 117 49.61 9.51 47.82
CA PRO A 117 48.34 9.98 47.25
C PRO A 117 48.06 11.48 47.36
N ALA A 118 47.55 12.10 46.29
CA ALA A 118 46.87 13.39 46.35
C ALA A 118 45.89 13.60 45.18
N MET A 119 44.67 14.03 45.52
CA MET A 119 43.67 14.75 44.72
C MET A 119 43.43 14.36 43.24
N VAL A 120 42.21 13.88 42.99
CA VAL A 120 41.58 13.89 41.66
C VAL A 120 41.44 15.34 41.19
N GLN A 121 42.11 15.70 40.09
CA GLN A 121 41.77 16.88 39.29
C GLN A 121 41.68 16.46 37.81
N SER A 122 40.49 16.60 37.24
CA SER A 122 40.25 16.37 35.82
C SER A 122 40.99 17.42 34.98
N PRO A 123 41.70 17.05 33.91
CA PRO A 123 42.18 18.01 32.93
C PRO A 123 40.99 18.46 32.05
N MET A 124 40.37 19.59 32.39
CA MET A 124 39.53 20.32 31.43
C MET A 124 40.42 20.89 30.31
N ALA A 125 40.08 20.61 29.06
CA ALA A 125 40.55 21.35 27.90
C ALA A 125 39.34 21.98 27.18
N PRO A 126 39.37 23.26 26.75
CA PRO A 126 38.16 23.95 26.28
C PRO A 126 37.81 23.58 24.83
N GLY A 127 36.52 23.51 24.49
CA GLY A 127 36.03 23.33 23.11
C GLY A 127 35.95 21.88 22.62
N GLY A 128 36.44 20.92 23.40
CA GLY A 128 36.11 19.51 23.24
C GLY A 128 34.68 19.25 23.69
N GLY A 129 33.70 19.47 22.81
CA GLY A 129 32.35 18.95 23.02
C GLY A 129 32.44 17.45 23.27
N GLN A 130 31.82 16.96 24.34
CA GLN A 130 31.71 15.53 24.56
C GLN A 130 31.16 14.89 23.29
N ILE A 131 31.82 13.82 22.83
CA ILE A 131 31.08 12.79 22.10
C ILE A 131 30.03 12.34 23.13
N LEU A 132 28.76 12.69 22.94
CA LEU A 132 27.71 12.33 23.89
C LEU A 132 27.67 10.80 23.96
N GLU A 133 28.30 10.26 25.00
CA GLU A 133 28.58 8.82 25.11
C GLU A 133 27.32 8.03 25.47
N THR A 134 26.27 8.76 25.87
CA THR A 134 24.87 8.35 25.83
C THR A 134 24.05 9.53 25.30
N ALA A 135 23.67 9.50 24.02
CA ALA A 135 22.40 10.12 23.65
C ALA A 135 21.32 9.26 24.30
N GLU A 136 20.72 9.76 25.39
CA GLU A 136 19.34 9.43 25.69
C GLU A 136 18.58 9.64 24.38
N CYS A 137 17.94 8.58 23.87
CA CYS A 137 17.37 8.61 22.52
C CYS A 137 16.14 9.51 22.56
N ASP A 138 16.35 10.80 22.28
CA ASP A 138 15.32 11.82 22.29
C ASP A 138 14.20 11.43 21.31
N PRO A 139 13.00 11.06 21.80
CA PRO A 139 11.92 10.63 20.93
C PRO A 139 11.40 11.77 20.06
N GLU A 140 11.62 13.03 20.43
CA GLU A 140 11.19 14.21 19.66
C GLU A 140 12.04 14.42 18.40
N LEU A 141 13.29 13.92 18.40
CA LEU A 141 14.19 13.95 17.24
C LEU A 141 14.04 12.75 16.30
N ASN A 142 13.22 11.76 16.64
CA ASN A 142 12.91 10.64 15.76
C ASN A 142 11.92 11.05 14.64
N ALA A 143 11.95 10.32 13.52
CA ALA A 143 10.87 10.41 12.55
C ALA A 143 9.55 9.96 13.21
N GLY A 144 8.46 10.67 12.90
CA GLY A 144 7.14 10.39 13.48
C GLY A 144 6.65 8.96 13.16
N PRO A 145 5.84 8.35 14.03
CA PRO A 145 5.35 6.98 13.85
C PRO A 145 4.46 6.82 12.61
N GLU A 146 3.90 7.91 12.06
CA GLU A 146 3.23 7.94 10.77
C GLU A 146 4.20 7.67 9.60
N PHE A 147 5.45 8.12 9.72
CA PHE A 147 6.48 7.97 8.69
C PHE A 147 7.34 6.72 8.85
N LEU A 148 7.70 6.37 10.10
CA LEU A 148 8.61 5.28 10.42
C LEU A 148 8.31 4.66 11.79
N ARG A 149 7.65 3.49 11.81
CA ARG A 149 7.32 2.73 13.03
C ARG A 149 8.05 1.37 13.03
N SER A 150 8.43 0.88 14.22
CA SER A 150 9.14 -0.40 14.39
C SER A 150 8.40 -1.34 15.33
N SER A 151 8.59 -2.65 15.18
CA SER A 151 8.06 -3.66 16.12
C SER A 151 8.77 -3.67 17.48
N PHE A 152 9.85 -2.91 17.64
CA PHE A 152 10.61 -2.78 18.90
C PHE A 152 11.10 -1.34 19.10
N SER A 153 10.96 -0.80 20.31
CA SER A 153 11.61 0.46 20.69
C SER A 153 13.00 0.27 21.32
N VAL A 154 13.35 -0.94 21.79
CA VAL A 154 14.71 -1.33 22.21
C VAL A 154 15.23 -2.46 21.32
N MET A 155 16.32 -2.22 20.61
CA MET A 155 16.90 -3.18 19.67
C MET A 155 17.76 -4.22 20.41
N PRO A 156 17.73 -5.51 20.02
CA PRO A 156 18.69 -6.48 20.54
C PRO A 156 20.11 -6.13 20.06
N ALA A 157 21.05 -6.06 21.00
CA ALA A 157 22.46 -5.72 20.76
C ALA A 157 23.29 -6.90 20.21
N SER A 158 22.72 -8.11 20.18
CA SER A 158 23.37 -9.30 19.63
C SER A 158 22.37 -10.22 18.91
N GLU A 159 22.85 -10.99 17.94
CA GLU A 159 22.07 -12.04 17.28
C GLU A 159 21.53 -13.06 18.30
N SER A 160 22.29 -13.36 19.35
CA SER A 160 21.84 -14.25 20.43
C SER A 160 20.66 -13.69 21.23
N THR A 161 20.59 -12.36 21.40
CA THR A 161 19.43 -11.67 22.00
C THR A 161 18.25 -11.68 21.04
N GLN A 162 18.45 -11.41 19.74
CA GLN A 162 17.40 -11.50 18.71
C GLN A 162 16.77 -12.91 18.64
N ILE A 163 17.59 -13.97 18.61
CA ILE A 163 17.12 -15.36 18.58
C ILE A 163 16.35 -15.76 19.86
N LYS A 164 16.63 -15.10 20.98
CA LYS A 164 15.90 -15.29 22.25
C LYS A 164 14.60 -14.49 22.34
N ALA A 165 14.51 -13.33 21.67
CA ALA A 165 13.29 -12.51 21.60
C ALA A 165 12.14 -13.18 20.81
N LYS A 166 12.45 -14.13 19.91
CA LYS A 166 11.50 -14.92 19.09
C LYS A 166 10.66 -14.15 18.06
N LEU A 167 10.35 -12.88 18.29
CA LEU A 167 9.63 -12.03 17.35
C LEU A 167 10.57 -11.41 16.29
N PRO A 168 10.06 -11.13 15.07
CA PRO A 168 10.81 -10.43 14.05
C PRO A 168 10.96 -8.93 14.37
N ILE A 169 12.16 -8.39 14.13
CA ILE A 169 12.40 -6.95 14.16
C ILE A 169 12.02 -6.41 12.79
N GLY A 170 10.95 -5.64 12.71
CA GLY A 170 10.52 -5.00 11.48
C GLY A 170 10.47 -3.48 11.61
N PHE A 171 10.54 -2.83 10.46
CA PHE A 171 10.31 -1.40 10.30
C PHE A 171 9.31 -1.22 9.16
N PHE A 172 8.37 -0.31 9.35
CA PHE A 172 7.40 0.14 8.36
C PHE A 172 7.72 1.59 8.04
N CYS A 173 7.88 1.89 6.76
CA CYS A 173 8.13 3.24 6.27
C CYS A 173 7.02 3.61 5.29
N GLN A 174 6.25 4.65 5.61
CA GLN A 174 5.22 5.23 4.76
C GLN A 174 5.72 6.65 4.40
N PRO A 175 6.56 6.80 3.35
CA PRO A 175 7.40 8.00 3.21
C PRO A 175 6.60 9.28 3.01
N LEU A 176 5.46 9.17 2.33
CA LEU A 176 4.52 10.23 2.03
C LEU A 176 3.28 10.18 2.93
N ALA A 177 3.36 9.58 4.13
CA ALA A 177 2.24 9.60 5.07
C ALA A 177 1.72 11.02 5.31
N HIS A 178 0.40 11.17 5.26
CA HIS A 178 -0.26 12.43 5.59
C HIS A 178 0.05 12.84 7.04
N THR A 179 0.43 14.10 7.25
CA THR A 179 0.69 14.66 8.57
C THR A 179 0.30 16.13 8.59
N ASP A 180 -0.25 16.59 9.72
CA ASP A 180 -0.52 18.02 9.96
C ASP A 180 0.76 18.80 10.33
N ARG A 181 1.89 18.10 10.52
CA ARG A 181 3.17 18.67 10.91
C ARG A 181 3.95 19.15 9.67
N GLN A 182 4.41 20.40 9.70
CA GLN A 182 5.28 20.90 8.64
C GLN A 182 6.64 20.16 8.67
N VAL A 183 6.91 19.36 7.62
CA VAL A 183 8.23 18.75 7.41
C VAL A 183 9.25 19.85 7.08
N PRO A 184 10.36 19.98 7.83
CA PRO A 184 11.42 20.94 7.49
C PRO A 184 12.01 20.70 6.11
N VAL A 185 12.35 21.78 5.40
CA VAL A 185 13.00 21.75 4.08
C VAL A 185 14.43 22.29 4.21
N ALA A 186 15.39 21.60 3.61
CA ALA A 186 16.81 21.97 3.59
C ALA A 186 17.35 22.10 2.16
N ASP A 187 17.96 23.25 1.84
CA ASP A 187 18.50 23.54 0.51
C ASP A 187 19.88 22.90 0.25
N VAL A 188 20.65 22.62 1.31
CA VAL A 188 22.03 22.14 1.23
C VAL A 188 22.13 20.70 1.70
N ILE A 189 22.53 19.81 0.81
CA ILE A 189 22.59 18.37 1.08
C ILE A 189 23.94 17.98 1.71
N HIS A 190 24.00 17.96 3.04
CA HIS A 190 25.14 17.44 3.76
C HIS A 190 25.13 15.90 3.79
N ARG A 191 26.19 15.26 3.25
CA ARG A 191 26.37 13.79 3.28
C ARG A 191 27.75 13.38 3.75
N CYS A 192 27.81 12.25 4.45
CA CYS A 192 29.07 11.65 4.85
C CYS A 192 29.90 11.22 3.63
N ALA A 193 31.16 11.64 3.58
CA ALA A 193 32.07 11.32 2.47
C ALA A 193 32.31 9.81 2.31
N ARG A 194 32.22 9.03 3.40
CA ARG A 194 32.46 7.58 3.42
C ARG A 194 31.24 6.74 3.06
N CYS A 195 30.15 6.82 3.85
CA CYS A 195 28.98 5.96 3.69
C CYS A 195 27.78 6.63 2.97
N ARG A 196 27.92 7.91 2.59
CA ARG A 196 26.89 8.71 1.91
C ARG A 196 25.58 8.87 2.71
N THR A 197 25.57 8.63 4.03
CA THR A 197 24.45 8.97 4.93
C THR A 197 24.29 10.49 4.99
N TYR A 198 23.05 10.97 4.94
CA TYR A 198 22.71 12.37 5.17
C TYR A 198 23.08 12.80 6.60
N LEU A 199 23.37 14.08 6.79
CA LEU A 199 23.35 14.69 8.12
C LEU A 199 21.93 14.52 8.70
N ASN A 200 21.86 14.31 10.02
CA ASN A 200 20.64 13.95 10.76
C ASN A 200 20.87 14.27 12.25
N PRO A 201 19.82 14.43 13.08
CA PRO A 201 19.94 14.92 14.46
C PRO A 201 20.92 14.13 15.33
N PHE A 202 21.06 12.83 15.08
CA PHE A 202 21.89 11.91 15.86
C PHE A 202 23.39 11.96 15.51
N ALA A 203 23.80 12.83 14.58
CA ALA A 203 25.21 13.06 14.25
C ALA A 203 25.87 14.05 15.23
N ALA A 204 27.11 13.78 15.66
CA ALA A 204 27.83 14.69 16.54
C ALA A 204 28.39 15.88 15.73
N LEU A 205 27.68 17.02 15.77
CA LEU A 205 28.04 18.28 15.12
C LEU A 205 28.88 19.18 16.05
N ASN A 206 29.99 19.72 15.54
CA ASN A 206 30.80 20.73 16.22
C ASN A 206 30.99 21.94 15.29
N LEU A 207 30.23 23.01 15.57
CA LEU A 207 30.22 24.26 14.80
C LEU A 207 31.55 25.03 14.93
N GLN A 208 32.18 25.02 16.11
CA GLN A 208 33.47 25.69 16.35
C GLN A 208 34.59 25.11 15.47
N LEU A 209 34.60 23.79 15.32
CA LEU A 209 35.57 23.07 14.49
C LEU A 209 35.12 22.91 13.03
N ARG A 210 33.90 23.34 12.68
CA ARG A 210 33.28 23.16 11.34
C ARG A 210 33.29 21.70 10.87
N ARG A 211 32.94 20.77 11.76
CA ARG A 211 32.97 19.31 11.49
C ARG A 211 31.79 18.58 12.12
N TRP A 212 31.45 17.43 11.54
CA TRP A 212 30.50 16.47 12.14
C TRP A 212 30.98 15.03 12.01
N ILE A 213 30.65 14.20 12.99
CA ILE A 213 30.95 12.76 12.99
C ILE A 213 29.68 12.00 12.61
N CYS A 214 29.77 11.17 11.56
CA CYS A 214 28.64 10.38 11.10
C CYS A 214 28.29 9.26 12.09
N ASN A 215 27.08 9.31 12.63
CA ASN A 215 26.49 8.33 13.55
C ASN A 215 26.50 6.89 13.04
N LEU A 216 26.46 6.67 11.72
CA LEU A 216 26.49 5.31 11.16
C LEU A 216 27.90 4.76 10.91
N CYS A 217 28.91 5.56 10.56
CA CYS A 217 30.22 5.01 10.18
C CYS A 217 31.43 5.59 10.92
N GLY A 218 31.21 6.49 11.88
CA GLY A 218 32.24 7.17 12.68
C GLY A 218 33.15 8.11 11.88
N HIS A 219 32.90 8.31 10.58
CA HIS A 219 33.75 9.16 9.75
C HIS A 219 33.47 10.64 10.04
N SER A 220 34.53 11.42 10.27
CA SER A 220 34.45 12.85 10.55
C SER A 220 34.58 13.69 9.27
N ASN A 221 33.51 14.39 8.94
CA ASN A 221 33.34 15.21 7.74
C ASN A 221 33.52 16.70 8.09
N GLY A 222 33.86 17.54 7.11
CA GLY A 222 33.74 18.99 7.23
C GLY A 222 32.29 19.44 6.97
N ILE A 223 31.94 20.63 7.48
CA ILE A 223 30.67 21.31 7.20
C ILE A 223 30.86 22.82 7.36
N ASP A 224 30.35 23.61 6.41
CA ASP A 224 30.54 25.07 6.40
C ASP A 224 29.25 25.79 6.81
N VAL A 225 28.83 25.56 8.05
CA VAL A 225 27.65 26.19 8.68
C VAL A 225 28.04 26.81 10.01
N TYR A 226 27.37 27.92 10.37
CA TYR A 226 27.59 28.66 11.62
C TYR A 226 26.55 28.30 12.69
N GLU A 227 25.40 27.79 12.27
CA GLU A 227 24.27 27.37 13.10
C GLU A 227 23.84 25.95 12.71
N PRO A 228 23.11 25.20 13.56
CA PRO A 228 22.60 23.87 13.20
C PRO A 228 21.63 23.98 12.01
N PRO A 229 21.84 23.23 10.91
CA PRO A 229 20.95 23.29 9.75
C PRO A 229 19.64 22.50 10.01
N PRO A 230 18.57 22.70 9.21
CA PRO A 230 17.24 22.15 9.49
C PRO A 230 17.20 20.62 9.65
N GLU A 231 18.05 19.88 8.95
CA GLU A 231 18.17 18.42 9.09
C GLU A 231 18.74 17.94 10.43
N MET A 232 19.10 18.85 11.34
CA MET A 232 19.46 18.54 12.73
C MET A 232 18.28 18.68 13.70
N THR A 233 17.13 19.24 13.29
CA THR A 233 16.02 19.57 14.21
C THR A 233 14.84 18.59 14.16
N SER A 234 14.83 17.65 13.22
CA SER A 234 13.74 16.69 13.01
C SER A 234 14.29 15.39 12.43
N GLY A 235 13.70 14.25 12.81
CA GLY A 235 14.02 12.96 12.21
C GLY A 235 13.47 12.79 10.78
N THR A 236 12.47 13.60 10.40
CA THR A 236 11.91 13.68 9.05
C THR A 236 12.25 15.04 8.43
N VAL A 237 12.91 15.04 7.27
CA VAL A 237 13.33 16.27 6.55
C VAL A 237 13.25 16.08 5.03
N ASP A 238 12.77 17.10 4.32
CA ASP A 238 12.82 17.22 2.85
C ASP A 238 14.11 17.97 2.45
N PHE A 239 14.84 17.50 1.43
CA PHE A 239 15.87 18.27 0.75
C PHE A 239 15.45 18.60 -0.67
N ILE A 240 15.80 19.79 -1.17
CA ILE A 240 15.72 20.11 -2.59
C ILE A 240 16.91 19.44 -3.30
N ALA A 241 16.65 18.55 -4.25
CA ALA A 241 17.72 17.79 -4.90
C ALA A 241 18.47 18.63 -5.93
N THR A 242 19.80 18.58 -5.88
CA THR A 242 20.67 19.25 -6.86
C THR A 242 20.73 18.48 -8.17
N GLN A 243 21.30 19.09 -9.22
CA GLN A 243 21.45 18.48 -10.55
C GLN A 243 22.19 17.13 -10.53
N ASP A 244 23.07 16.89 -9.55
CA ASP A 244 23.78 15.61 -9.35
C ASP A 244 22.85 14.41 -9.07
N TYR A 245 21.60 14.68 -8.70
CA TYR A 245 20.54 13.69 -8.45
C TYR A 245 19.57 13.54 -9.64
N MET A 246 19.80 14.27 -10.74
CA MET A 246 18.92 14.31 -11.91
C MET A 246 19.66 13.78 -13.15
N VAL A 247 19.26 12.58 -13.62
CA VAL A 247 19.68 12.07 -14.94
C VAL A 247 18.97 12.83 -16.08
N ARG A 248 17.80 13.39 -15.78
CA ARG A 248 16.97 14.23 -16.64
C ARG A 248 16.16 15.23 -15.78
N PRO A 249 15.65 16.34 -16.35
CA PRO A 249 14.71 17.22 -15.65
C PRO A 249 13.44 16.46 -15.19
N PRO A 250 12.81 16.84 -14.06
CA PRO A 250 11.60 16.19 -13.57
C PRO A 250 10.46 16.23 -14.59
N VAL A 251 9.99 15.06 -15.01
CA VAL A 251 8.86 14.91 -15.94
C VAL A 251 7.54 15.42 -15.33
N PRO A 252 6.56 15.81 -16.16
CA PRO A 252 5.18 15.99 -15.71
C PRO A 252 4.58 14.68 -15.18
N PRO A 253 3.53 14.73 -14.33
CA PRO A 253 2.66 13.59 -14.09
C PRO A 253 2.09 13.08 -15.41
N VAL A 254 2.08 11.76 -15.60
CA VAL A 254 1.52 11.10 -16.78
C VAL A 254 0.50 10.07 -16.30
N TYR A 255 -0.69 10.12 -16.89
CA TYR A 255 -1.79 9.21 -16.62
C TYR A 255 -2.27 8.59 -17.94
N VAL A 256 -2.21 7.27 -18.05
CA VAL A 256 -2.72 6.53 -19.20
C VAL A 256 -3.84 5.61 -18.74
N PHE A 257 -5.04 5.80 -19.28
CA PHE A 257 -6.22 5.01 -18.94
C PHE A 257 -6.54 4.03 -20.05
N CYS A 258 -6.61 2.74 -19.72
CA CYS A 258 -6.93 1.69 -20.65
C CYS A 258 -8.24 0.99 -20.25
N PHE A 259 -9.28 1.18 -21.06
CA PHE A 259 -10.64 0.70 -20.81
C PHE A 259 -10.90 -0.63 -21.53
N GLU A 260 -11.29 -1.66 -20.80
CA GLU A 260 -11.77 -2.90 -21.44
C GLU A 260 -13.09 -2.63 -22.17
N ARG A 261 -13.16 -3.05 -23.43
CA ARG A 261 -14.29 -2.88 -24.35
C ARG A 261 -15.01 -4.21 -24.61
N SER A 262 -15.20 -5.01 -23.57
CA SER A 262 -16.01 -6.23 -23.62
C SER A 262 -17.50 -5.92 -23.40
N TYR A 263 -18.39 -6.86 -23.76
CA TYR A 263 -19.81 -6.76 -23.38
C TYR A 263 -19.98 -6.57 -21.87
N THR A 264 -19.22 -7.30 -21.06
CA THR A 264 -19.33 -7.30 -19.59
C THR A 264 -18.84 -5.98 -19.00
N ALA A 265 -17.71 -5.45 -19.46
CA ALA A 265 -17.17 -4.16 -18.97
C ALA A 265 -18.11 -2.99 -19.22
N VAL A 266 -18.81 -2.97 -20.37
CA VAL A 266 -19.78 -1.91 -20.68
C VAL A 266 -21.13 -2.16 -19.98
N SER A 267 -21.65 -3.38 -20.01
CA SER A 267 -22.99 -3.70 -19.45
C SER A 267 -23.06 -3.72 -17.91
N THR A 268 -21.94 -3.93 -17.22
CA THR A 268 -21.86 -3.79 -15.75
C THR A 268 -21.75 -2.33 -15.29
N GLY A 269 -21.37 -1.42 -16.21
CA GLY A 269 -21.15 0.00 -15.97
C GLY A 269 -19.70 0.39 -15.65
N LEU A 270 -18.73 -0.55 -15.65
CA LEU A 270 -17.32 -0.25 -15.35
C LEU A 270 -16.78 0.91 -16.20
N VAL A 271 -16.94 0.83 -17.52
CA VAL A 271 -16.45 1.87 -18.45
C VAL A 271 -17.12 3.21 -18.17
N ARG A 272 -18.43 3.22 -17.89
CA ARG A 272 -19.20 4.43 -17.61
C ARG A 272 -18.79 5.12 -16.32
N VAL A 273 -18.72 4.36 -15.23
CA VAL A 273 -18.29 4.88 -13.92
C VAL A 273 -16.88 5.42 -14.00
N ALA A 274 -15.95 4.67 -14.59
CA ALA A 274 -14.56 5.08 -14.67
C ALA A 274 -14.35 6.31 -15.55
N ALA A 275 -14.94 6.36 -16.74
CA ALA A 275 -14.81 7.51 -17.63
C ALA A 275 -15.39 8.79 -17.02
N THR A 276 -16.54 8.68 -16.34
CA THR A 276 -17.16 9.79 -15.58
C THR A 276 -16.26 10.23 -14.42
N ALA A 277 -15.79 9.30 -13.59
CA ALA A 277 -14.91 9.59 -12.45
C ALA A 277 -13.61 10.30 -12.89
N ILE A 278 -12.98 9.82 -13.97
CA ILE A 278 -11.78 10.44 -14.55
C ILE A 278 -12.10 11.86 -15.01
N LYS A 279 -13.16 12.04 -15.81
CA LYS A 279 -13.60 13.35 -16.33
C LYS A 279 -13.83 14.37 -15.21
N ASP A 280 -14.57 13.98 -14.17
CA ASP A 280 -14.88 14.82 -13.01
C ASP A 280 -13.63 15.21 -12.22
N THR A 281 -12.56 14.41 -12.30
CA THR A 281 -11.31 14.62 -11.55
C THR A 281 -10.25 15.40 -12.32
N LEU A 282 -10.34 15.49 -13.66
CA LEU A 282 -9.35 16.23 -14.48
C LEU A 282 -9.10 17.68 -14.01
N PRO A 283 -10.08 18.46 -13.53
CA PRO A 283 -9.83 19.82 -13.03
C PRO A 283 -8.96 19.89 -11.77
N SER A 284 -8.87 18.80 -11.00
CA SER A 284 -8.07 18.71 -9.77
C SER A 284 -6.62 18.28 -10.03
N LEU A 285 -6.28 17.87 -11.26
CA LEU A 285 -4.92 17.48 -11.63
C LEU A 285 -4.00 18.69 -11.82
N PRO A 286 -2.69 18.60 -11.52
CA PRO A 286 -1.74 19.67 -11.80
C PRO A 286 -1.74 20.06 -13.29
N GLU A 287 -1.70 21.37 -13.61
CA GLU A 287 -1.83 21.88 -14.99
C GLU A 287 -0.84 21.26 -15.99
N ARG A 288 0.34 20.85 -15.51
CA ARG A 288 1.39 20.23 -16.33
C ARG A 288 1.14 18.76 -16.68
N SER A 289 0.08 18.14 -16.16
CA SER A 289 -0.19 16.71 -16.30
C SER A 289 -0.50 16.32 -17.75
N GLN A 290 -0.06 15.14 -18.15
CA GLN A 290 -0.34 14.57 -19.46
C GLN A 290 -1.26 13.37 -19.37
N ILE A 291 -2.15 13.23 -20.35
CA ILE A 291 -3.12 12.15 -20.45
C ILE A 291 -3.01 11.42 -21.79
N ALA A 292 -3.21 10.10 -21.77
CA ALA A 292 -3.57 9.33 -22.95
C ALA A 292 -4.76 8.41 -22.63
N LEU A 293 -5.62 8.19 -23.62
CA LEU A 293 -6.78 7.30 -23.52
C LEU A 293 -6.59 6.13 -24.49
N MET A 294 -6.92 4.92 -24.02
CA MET A 294 -6.79 3.67 -24.76
C MET A 294 -8.00 2.76 -24.50
N THR A 295 -8.32 1.88 -25.43
CA THR A 295 -9.28 0.77 -25.20
C THR A 295 -8.63 -0.56 -25.55
N PHE A 296 -9.18 -1.68 -25.06
CA PHE A 296 -8.73 -3.02 -25.45
C PHE A 296 -9.87 -4.04 -25.36
N ASP A 297 -9.84 -5.08 -26.20
CA ASP A 297 -10.83 -6.17 -26.20
C ASP A 297 -10.14 -7.54 -26.10
N ASP A 298 -10.68 -8.61 -26.71
CA ASP A 298 -10.05 -9.93 -26.73
C ASP A 298 -8.99 -10.13 -27.84
N LYS A 299 -8.87 -9.17 -28.77
CA LYS A 299 -8.07 -9.25 -30.00
C LYS A 299 -7.28 -7.99 -30.35
N ASN A 300 -7.70 -6.82 -29.87
CA ASN A 300 -7.22 -5.51 -30.31
C ASN A 300 -6.88 -4.61 -29.12
N VAL A 301 -6.01 -3.64 -29.36
CA VAL A 301 -5.80 -2.46 -28.49
C VAL A 301 -5.98 -1.21 -29.34
N SER A 302 -6.69 -0.21 -28.83
CA SER A 302 -6.89 1.09 -29.50
C SER A 302 -6.24 2.22 -28.71
N ILE A 303 -5.92 3.30 -29.41
CA ILE A 303 -5.49 4.57 -28.80
C ILE A 303 -6.15 5.77 -29.50
N PHE A 304 -6.46 6.82 -28.74
CA PHE A 304 -7.07 8.04 -29.29
C PHE A 304 -6.02 9.09 -29.67
N ASP A 305 -6.17 9.70 -30.84
CA ASP A 305 -5.45 10.92 -31.25
C ASP A 305 -6.17 12.14 -30.68
N LEU A 306 -5.72 12.60 -29.51
CA LEU A 306 -6.36 13.64 -28.71
C LEU A 306 -6.06 15.06 -29.22
N LYS A 307 -5.20 15.20 -30.24
CA LYS A 307 -5.05 16.45 -31.03
C LYS A 307 -5.96 16.49 -32.27
N SER A 308 -6.63 15.39 -32.60
CA SER A 308 -7.69 15.40 -33.63
C SER A 308 -8.95 16.09 -33.09
N ALA A 309 -9.70 16.75 -33.98
CA ALA A 309 -10.86 17.57 -33.62
C ALA A 309 -11.94 16.83 -32.81
N ASN A 310 -12.02 15.50 -32.93
CA ASN A 310 -13.02 14.66 -32.26
C ASN A 310 -12.40 13.48 -31.47
N GLY A 311 -11.07 13.44 -31.29
CA GLY A 311 -10.40 12.30 -30.64
C GLY A 311 -10.45 11.02 -31.49
N THR A 312 -9.69 10.94 -32.57
CA THR A 312 -9.77 9.80 -33.51
C THR A 312 -9.23 8.50 -32.90
N GLU A 313 -10.08 7.48 -32.73
CA GLU A 313 -9.66 6.13 -32.33
C GLU A 313 -8.85 5.44 -33.45
N TYR A 314 -7.67 4.94 -33.12
CA TYR A 314 -6.87 4.07 -33.97
C TYR A 314 -6.80 2.67 -33.35
N VAL A 315 -7.29 1.67 -34.07
CA VAL A 315 -7.32 0.26 -33.63
C VAL A 315 -6.07 -0.47 -34.13
N ILE A 316 -5.34 -1.12 -33.22
CA ILE A 316 -4.17 -1.96 -33.50
C ILE A 316 -4.60 -3.42 -33.34
N THR A 317 -4.62 -4.16 -34.45
CA THR A 317 -4.97 -5.59 -34.50
C THR A 317 -3.77 -6.52 -34.27
N ASP A 318 -2.54 -6.00 -34.41
CA ASP A 318 -1.33 -6.74 -34.08
C ASP A 318 -0.95 -6.50 -32.61
N VAL A 319 -1.47 -7.37 -31.75
CA VAL A 319 -1.26 -7.33 -30.30
C VAL A 319 -0.01 -8.08 -29.84
N ASP A 320 0.63 -8.84 -30.74
CA ASP A 320 1.93 -9.44 -30.46
C ASP A 320 3.03 -8.37 -30.54
N GLU A 321 3.01 -7.53 -31.60
CA GLU A 321 3.97 -6.44 -31.81
C GLU A 321 3.25 -5.09 -32.10
N PRO A 322 2.61 -4.47 -31.09
CA PRO A 322 1.90 -3.20 -31.29
C PRO A 322 2.86 -2.06 -31.67
N PHE A 323 2.33 -1.04 -32.34
CA PHE A 323 3.07 0.15 -32.76
C PHE A 323 2.25 1.43 -32.56
N LEU A 324 2.92 2.58 -32.46
CA LEU A 324 2.23 3.88 -32.39
C LEU A 324 1.71 4.29 -33.77
N PRO A 325 0.39 4.47 -33.98
CA PRO A 325 -0.19 4.85 -35.28
C PRO A 325 0.03 6.34 -35.61
N LYS A 326 0.44 7.13 -34.61
CA LYS A 326 0.72 8.57 -34.69
C LYS A 326 1.96 8.93 -33.88
N PRO A 327 2.56 10.11 -34.12
CA PRO A 327 3.54 10.70 -33.21
C PRO A 327 2.99 10.73 -31.76
N MET A 328 3.87 10.42 -30.81
CA MET A 328 3.54 10.31 -29.38
C MET A 328 2.85 11.57 -28.84
N ASP A 329 3.22 12.77 -29.31
CA ASP A 329 2.66 14.05 -28.85
C ASP A 329 1.22 14.30 -29.32
N SER A 330 0.68 13.47 -30.22
CA SER A 330 -0.74 13.46 -30.61
C SER A 330 -1.58 12.53 -29.73
N LEU A 331 -0.92 11.55 -29.10
CA LEU A 331 -1.54 10.45 -28.35
C LEU A 331 -1.48 10.69 -26.83
N LEU A 332 -0.34 11.21 -26.36
CA LEU A 332 -0.07 11.64 -25.00
C LEU A 332 0.00 13.18 -24.98
N VAL A 333 -1.03 13.81 -24.44
CA VAL A 333 -1.28 15.25 -24.57
C VAL A 333 -1.28 15.93 -23.21
N ASN A 334 -0.81 17.17 -23.16
CA ASN A 334 -0.80 17.98 -21.94
C ASN A 334 -2.21 18.59 -21.71
N LEU A 335 -2.75 18.42 -20.51
CA LEU A 335 -4.05 18.95 -20.10
C LEU A 335 -4.08 20.49 -20.00
N CYS A 336 -2.95 21.20 -20.12
CA CYS A 336 -2.91 22.67 -20.09
C CYS A 336 -3.73 23.35 -21.21
N ASP A 337 -3.87 22.73 -22.39
CA ASP A 337 -4.58 23.31 -23.55
C ASP A 337 -6.09 23.04 -23.48
N ASP A 338 -6.91 24.10 -23.42
CA ASP A 338 -8.37 23.99 -23.31
C ASP A 338 -9.05 23.28 -24.49
N ALA A 339 -8.49 23.37 -25.70
CA ALA A 339 -9.01 22.63 -26.85
C ALA A 339 -8.74 21.13 -26.70
N VAL A 340 -7.58 20.76 -26.15
CA VAL A 340 -7.24 19.38 -25.81
C VAL A 340 -8.11 18.88 -24.66
N LYS A 341 -8.34 19.67 -23.60
CA LYS A 341 -9.30 19.32 -22.52
C LYS A 341 -10.69 19.01 -23.08
N ALA A 342 -11.17 19.84 -24.01
CA ALA A 342 -12.47 19.63 -24.65
C ALA A 342 -12.52 18.31 -25.44
N THR A 343 -11.49 17.98 -26.22
CA THR A 343 -11.39 16.68 -26.91
C THR A 343 -11.32 15.51 -25.95
N VAL A 344 -10.52 15.60 -24.87
CA VAL A 344 -10.42 14.56 -23.83
C VAL A 344 -11.78 14.33 -23.16
N ASN A 345 -12.48 15.40 -22.76
CA ASN A 345 -13.81 15.30 -22.20
C ASN A 345 -14.81 14.66 -23.18
N SER A 346 -14.79 15.05 -24.46
CA SER A 346 -15.65 14.46 -25.49
C SER A 346 -15.39 12.97 -25.73
N VAL A 347 -14.13 12.51 -25.59
CA VAL A 347 -13.80 11.08 -25.69
C VAL A 347 -14.29 10.34 -24.44
N LEU A 348 -14.11 10.91 -23.24
CA LEU A 348 -14.61 10.32 -21.99
C LEU A 348 -16.15 10.22 -21.99
N ASP A 349 -16.85 11.23 -22.50
CA ASP A 349 -18.31 11.18 -22.70
C ASP A 349 -18.70 10.06 -23.68
N GLY A 350 -18.01 9.95 -24.82
CA GLY A 350 -18.24 8.87 -25.78
C GLY A 350 -17.94 7.47 -25.26
N LEU A 351 -17.01 7.33 -24.30
CA LEU A 351 -16.75 6.10 -23.56
C LEU A 351 -17.87 5.82 -22.55
N ALA A 352 -18.36 6.86 -21.85
CA ALA A 352 -19.41 6.73 -20.84
C ALA A 352 -20.79 6.40 -21.42
N GLU A 353 -21.08 6.91 -22.64
CA GLU A 353 -22.30 6.62 -23.41
C GLU A 353 -22.16 5.39 -24.33
N MET A 354 -21.06 4.63 -24.24
CA MET A 354 -20.81 3.50 -25.12
C MET A 354 -21.87 2.39 -24.93
N ASN A 355 -22.42 1.89 -26.04
CA ASN A 355 -23.27 0.72 -26.04
C ASN A 355 -22.43 -0.58 -25.97
N PRO A 356 -22.85 -1.62 -25.21
CA PRO A 356 -22.14 -2.89 -25.17
C PRO A 356 -21.96 -3.51 -26.57
N PRO A 357 -20.78 -4.08 -26.89
CA PRO A 357 -20.58 -4.88 -28.09
C PRO A 357 -21.64 -5.97 -28.25
N SER A 358 -22.08 -6.24 -29.48
CA SER A 358 -23.13 -7.24 -29.76
C SER A 358 -22.71 -8.69 -29.55
N VAL A 359 -21.43 -8.95 -29.30
CA VAL A 359 -20.86 -10.28 -29.01
C VAL A 359 -20.17 -10.21 -27.65
N ALA A 360 -20.57 -11.09 -26.74
CA ALA A 360 -19.88 -11.25 -25.46
C ALA A 360 -18.60 -12.08 -25.62
N THR A 361 -17.56 -11.69 -24.89
CA THR A 361 -16.27 -12.37 -24.82
C THR A 361 -15.89 -12.55 -23.36
N ASP A 362 -15.49 -13.76 -22.97
CA ASP A 362 -15.17 -14.08 -21.57
C ASP A 362 -13.72 -13.72 -21.18
N CYS A 363 -12.99 -13.04 -22.07
CA CYS A 363 -11.59 -12.68 -21.89
C CYS A 363 -11.16 -11.37 -22.57
N CYS A 364 -10.00 -10.85 -22.14
CA CYS A 364 -9.40 -9.60 -22.64
C CYS A 364 -7.86 -9.66 -22.74
N CYS A 365 -7.26 -8.92 -23.67
CA CYS A 365 -5.81 -8.94 -23.94
C CYS A 365 -5.01 -7.89 -23.15
N VAL A 366 -5.01 -7.98 -21.81
CA VAL A 366 -4.27 -7.07 -20.91
C VAL A 366 -2.78 -6.90 -21.30
N THR A 367 -2.14 -7.96 -21.81
CA THR A 367 -0.75 -7.88 -22.29
C THR A 367 -0.55 -6.96 -23.49
N ALA A 368 -1.56 -6.79 -24.35
CA ALA A 368 -1.54 -5.84 -25.46
C ALA A 368 -1.67 -4.39 -24.96
N ALA A 369 -2.59 -4.15 -24.03
CA ALA A 369 -2.77 -2.87 -23.35
C ALA A 369 -1.45 -2.41 -22.69
N VAL A 370 -0.81 -3.29 -21.90
CA VAL A 370 0.46 -2.99 -21.22
C VAL A 370 1.60 -2.72 -22.21
N LYS A 371 1.74 -3.51 -23.28
CA LYS A 371 2.75 -3.27 -24.34
C LYS A 371 2.53 -1.92 -25.03
N MET A 372 1.29 -1.60 -25.42
CA MET A 372 0.97 -0.35 -26.11
C MET A 372 1.18 0.86 -25.20
N ALA A 373 0.77 0.78 -23.93
CA ALA A 373 1.04 1.81 -22.93
C ALA A 373 2.54 2.04 -22.73
N ASN A 374 3.35 0.98 -22.66
CA ASN A 374 4.81 1.10 -22.61
C ASN A 374 5.36 1.91 -23.81
N LEU A 375 4.89 1.67 -25.03
CA LEU A 375 5.32 2.43 -26.21
C LEU A 375 4.96 3.92 -26.13
N VAL A 376 3.81 4.27 -25.54
CA VAL A 376 3.38 5.66 -25.34
C VAL A 376 4.16 6.33 -24.21
N MET A 377 4.41 5.61 -23.11
CA MET A 377 4.94 6.15 -21.86
C MET A 377 6.47 6.06 -21.72
N ARG A 378 7.17 5.23 -22.51
CA ARG A 378 8.63 4.94 -22.43
C ARG A 378 9.57 6.15 -22.29
N HIS A 379 9.14 7.35 -22.65
CA HIS A 379 9.92 8.58 -22.57
C HIS A 379 9.57 9.45 -21.37
N PHE A 380 8.50 9.15 -20.63
CA PHE A 380 8.04 9.91 -19.48
C PHE A 380 7.91 9.07 -18.22
N GLY A 381 7.43 7.83 -18.30
CA GLY A 381 6.99 7.05 -17.13
C GLY A 381 5.56 7.44 -16.73
N GLY A 382 5.21 7.21 -15.46
CA GLY A 382 3.90 7.57 -14.86
C GLY A 382 2.97 6.39 -14.63
N LYS A 383 1.68 6.68 -14.41
CA LYS A 383 0.66 5.68 -14.06
C LYS A 383 -0.09 5.16 -15.30
N LEU A 384 -0.15 3.85 -15.44
CA LEU A 384 -1.06 3.12 -16.32
C LEU A 384 -2.20 2.55 -15.49
N SER A 385 -3.43 3.03 -15.68
CA SER A 385 -4.63 2.46 -15.08
C SER A 385 -5.30 1.48 -16.05
N VAL A 386 -5.36 0.20 -15.69
CA VAL A 386 -6.06 -0.83 -16.47
C VAL A 386 -7.39 -1.15 -15.82
N LEU A 387 -8.48 -0.86 -16.54
CA LEU A 387 -9.86 -1.11 -16.13
C LEU A 387 -10.34 -2.39 -16.79
N SER A 388 -10.51 -3.48 -16.03
CA SER A 388 -10.81 -4.81 -16.56
C SER A 388 -11.98 -5.50 -15.84
N CYS A 389 -12.69 -6.34 -16.59
CA CYS A 389 -13.93 -7.02 -16.20
C CYS A 389 -13.94 -8.52 -16.57
N THR A 390 -13.21 -8.92 -17.60
CA THR A 390 -13.17 -10.31 -18.11
C THR A 390 -11.78 -10.93 -18.03
N LYS A 391 -11.69 -12.27 -18.06
CA LYS A 391 -10.46 -12.97 -17.68
C LYS A 391 -9.27 -12.57 -18.59
N PRO A 392 -8.13 -12.11 -18.03
CA PRO A 392 -6.97 -11.76 -18.81
C PRO A 392 -6.41 -12.98 -19.55
N ILE A 393 -6.06 -12.81 -20.82
CA ILE A 393 -5.29 -13.79 -21.60
C ILE A 393 -3.83 -13.34 -21.74
N GLU A 394 -2.91 -14.28 -21.56
CA GLU A 394 -1.46 -14.03 -21.62
C GLU A 394 -1.03 -13.57 -23.03
N LEU A 395 -1.59 -14.21 -24.04
CA LEU A 395 -1.38 -13.96 -25.47
C LEU A 395 -2.69 -14.27 -26.21
N THR A 396 -2.75 -13.93 -27.50
CA THR A 396 -3.91 -14.20 -28.39
C THR A 396 -4.51 -15.60 -28.18
N PRO A 397 -5.84 -15.78 -28.33
CA PRO A 397 -6.53 -17.05 -27.99
C PRO A 397 -5.94 -18.32 -28.65
N SER A 398 -5.23 -18.17 -29.77
CA SER A 398 -4.51 -19.23 -30.49
C SER A 398 -3.26 -19.77 -29.79
N LYS A 399 -2.70 -19.08 -28.78
CA LYS A 399 -1.49 -19.48 -28.04
C LYS A 399 -1.76 -20.01 -26.63
N LEU A 400 -3.01 -20.00 -26.17
CA LEU A 400 -3.40 -20.49 -24.84
C LEU A 400 -3.16 -22.00 -24.71
N LYS A 401 -2.25 -22.40 -23.83
CA LYS A 401 -2.20 -23.79 -23.34
C LYS A 401 -3.24 -23.97 -22.25
N LYS A 402 -4.17 -24.90 -22.44
CA LYS A 402 -5.04 -25.38 -21.35
C LYS A 402 -4.21 -26.19 -20.35
N GLU A 403 -3.66 -25.54 -19.34
CA GLU A 403 -3.21 -26.18 -18.10
C GLU A 403 -4.08 -25.72 -16.92
N GLU A 404 -5.32 -26.24 -16.87
CA GLU A 404 -6.10 -26.26 -15.63
C GLU A 404 -5.46 -27.25 -14.67
N ARG A 405 -4.39 -26.81 -14.00
CA ARG A 405 -3.85 -27.54 -12.86
C ARG A 405 -4.79 -27.31 -11.69
N ALA A 406 -5.54 -28.35 -11.33
CA ALA A 406 -6.33 -28.39 -10.10
C ALA A 406 -5.38 -28.29 -8.90
N LEU A 407 -5.14 -27.07 -8.44
CA LEU A 407 -4.37 -26.74 -7.26
C LEU A 407 -5.32 -26.50 -6.10
N ASP A 408 -4.99 -27.09 -4.96
CA ASP A 408 -5.80 -27.06 -3.75
C ASP A 408 -6.08 -25.61 -3.29
N ALA A 409 -7.29 -25.38 -2.77
CA ALA A 409 -7.79 -24.08 -2.33
C ALA A 409 -6.98 -23.47 -1.16
N THR A 410 -6.06 -24.25 -0.59
CA THR A 410 -5.21 -23.93 0.55
C THR A 410 -3.82 -23.39 0.18
N SER A 411 -3.42 -23.42 -1.10
CA SER A 411 -2.10 -22.93 -1.55
C SER A 411 -1.98 -21.40 -1.44
N MET A 412 -0.78 -20.88 -1.12
CA MET A 412 -0.49 -19.45 -1.27
C MET A 412 -0.38 -19.23 -2.78
N ILE A 413 -1.45 -18.71 -3.37
CA ILE A 413 -1.81 -18.98 -4.77
C ILE A 413 -0.68 -18.56 -5.70
N PRO A 414 0.07 -19.51 -6.30
CA PRO A 414 1.08 -19.14 -7.27
C PRO A 414 0.38 -18.61 -8.52
N PRO A 415 0.96 -17.61 -9.22
CA PRO A 415 0.43 -17.16 -10.49
C PRO A 415 0.40 -18.34 -11.48
N SER A 416 -0.66 -18.43 -12.29
CA SER A 416 -0.73 -19.44 -13.36
C SER A 416 0.28 -19.15 -14.48
N SER A 417 0.66 -17.87 -14.66
CA SER A 417 1.60 -17.39 -15.66
C SER A 417 2.66 -16.45 -15.09
N SER A 418 3.90 -16.52 -15.63
CA SER A 418 4.93 -15.51 -15.36
C SER A 418 4.84 -14.29 -16.28
N VAL A 419 4.09 -14.32 -17.39
CA VAL A 419 4.15 -13.30 -18.46
C VAL A 419 3.96 -11.88 -17.94
N PHE A 420 2.97 -11.69 -17.06
CA PHE A 420 2.72 -10.40 -16.42
C PHE A 420 3.87 -9.94 -15.52
N LYS A 421 4.49 -10.85 -14.77
CA LYS A 421 5.68 -10.56 -13.97
C LYS A 421 6.88 -10.22 -14.86
N ASP A 422 7.06 -10.95 -15.96
CA ASP A 422 8.21 -10.77 -16.86
C ASP A 422 8.18 -9.37 -17.51
N MET A 423 6.99 -8.86 -17.87
CA MET A 423 6.79 -7.49 -18.38
C MET A 423 7.18 -6.38 -17.38
N THR A 424 7.11 -6.62 -16.07
CA THR A 424 7.37 -5.57 -15.05
C THR A 424 8.78 -5.00 -15.13
N SER A 425 9.77 -5.80 -15.56
CA SER A 425 11.16 -5.34 -15.67
C SER A 425 11.32 -4.24 -16.72
N ASP A 426 10.60 -4.33 -17.83
CA ASP A 426 10.62 -3.31 -18.88
C ASP A 426 9.89 -2.04 -18.44
N LEU A 427 8.74 -2.18 -17.76
CA LEU A 427 7.96 -1.05 -17.24
C LEU A 427 8.74 -0.25 -16.18
N VAL A 428 9.34 -0.94 -15.21
CA VAL A 428 10.16 -0.30 -14.16
C VAL A 428 11.40 0.35 -14.76
N ALA A 429 11.99 -0.22 -15.81
CA ALA A 429 13.15 0.40 -16.47
C ALA A 429 12.83 1.79 -17.06
N VAL A 430 11.58 2.03 -17.49
CA VAL A 430 11.09 3.33 -18.02
C VAL A 430 10.19 4.10 -17.04
N GLN A 431 10.18 3.70 -15.76
CA GLN A 431 9.44 4.36 -14.68
C GLN A 431 7.91 4.37 -14.85
N ILE A 432 7.32 3.27 -15.32
CA ILE A 432 5.86 3.06 -15.38
C ILE A 432 5.38 2.25 -14.18
N THR A 433 4.33 2.74 -13.53
CA THR A 433 3.50 2.03 -12.53
C THR A 433 2.21 1.54 -13.16
N VAL A 434 1.71 0.37 -12.75
CA VAL A 434 0.41 -0.17 -13.17
C VAL A 434 -0.56 -0.19 -11.99
N GLU A 435 -1.65 0.57 -12.11
CA GLU A 435 -2.81 0.52 -11.21
C GLU A 435 -3.87 -0.38 -11.87
N LEU A 436 -4.37 -1.40 -11.15
CA LEU A 436 -5.34 -2.36 -11.68
C LEU A 436 -6.71 -2.16 -11.03
N PHE A 437 -7.75 -1.97 -11.83
CA PHE A 437 -9.14 -1.87 -11.39
C PHE A 437 -9.92 -3.05 -11.98
N VAL A 438 -10.11 -4.11 -11.18
CA VAL A 438 -10.72 -5.35 -11.63
C VAL A 438 -12.15 -5.44 -11.11
N ALA A 439 -13.10 -5.01 -11.92
CA ALA A 439 -14.52 -4.92 -11.57
C ALA A 439 -15.32 -5.91 -12.43
N THR A 440 -15.78 -7.00 -11.83
CA THR A 440 -16.24 -8.19 -12.57
C THR A 440 -17.48 -8.82 -11.97
N ASP A 441 -18.33 -9.43 -12.78
CA ASP A 441 -19.40 -10.34 -12.34
C ASP A 441 -18.98 -11.82 -12.33
N ASN A 442 -17.74 -12.13 -12.76
CA ASN A 442 -17.13 -13.45 -12.69
C ASN A 442 -16.16 -13.56 -11.51
N LEU A 443 -16.37 -14.56 -10.63
CA LEU A 443 -15.52 -14.80 -9.46
C LEU A 443 -14.21 -15.56 -9.79
N HIS A 444 -13.87 -15.73 -11.07
CA HIS A 444 -12.62 -16.36 -11.51
C HIS A 444 -11.87 -15.57 -12.61
N MET A 445 -11.10 -14.58 -12.17
CA MET A 445 -10.24 -13.70 -12.97
C MET A 445 -8.75 -14.08 -12.95
N ASP A 446 -8.32 -14.94 -12.02
CA ASP A 446 -6.90 -15.28 -11.80
C ASP A 446 -6.02 -14.05 -11.43
N LEU A 447 -6.48 -13.31 -10.42
CA LEU A 447 -5.82 -12.12 -9.88
C LEU A 447 -4.39 -12.39 -9.42
N ALA A 448 -4.08 -13.62 -9.01
CA ALA A 448 -2.72 -14.03 -8.66
C ALA A 448 -1.72 -13.84 -9.82
N SER A 449 -2.17 -13.97 -11.07
CA SER A 449 -1.35 -13.73 -12.28
C SER A 449 -1.28 -12.25 -12.66
N LEU A 450 -2.29 -11.43 -12.32
CA LEU A 450 -2.29 -9.98 -12.57
C LEU A 450 -1.52 -9.18 -11.52
N ALA A 451 -1.64 -9.55 -10.24
CA ALA A 451 -1.04 -8.86 -9.10
C ALA A 451 0.46 -8.53 -9.25
N PRO A 452 1.31 -9.35 -9.92
CA PRO A 452 2.68 -8.97 -10.27
C PRO A 452 2.83 -7.62 -11.00
N LEU A 453 1.89 -7.22 -11.87
CA LEU A 453 1.94 -5.91 -12.54
C LEU A 453 1.94 -4.78 -11.51
N ALA A 454 0.93 -4.74 -10.63
CA ALA A 454 0.84 -3.75 -9.56
C ALA A 454 2.02 -3.88 -8.57
N LYS A 455 2.20 -5.09 -8.01
CA LYS A 455 3.20 -5.38 -6.96
C LYS A 455 4.62 -4.96 -7.35
N TYR A 456 5.10 -5.35 -8.53
CA TYR A 456 6.48 -5.07 -8.92
C TYR A 456 6.67 -3.72 -9.61
N THR A 457 5.60 -2.99 -9.93
CA THR A 457 5.70 -1.63 -10.47
C THR A 457 5.31 -0.54 -9.47
N GLY A 458 5.08 -0.86 -8.20
CA GLY A 458 4.72 0.12 -7.17
C GLY A 458 3.36 0.76 -7.44
N GLY A 459 2.35 -0.06 -7.72
CA GLY A 459 0.95 0.34 -7.87
C GLY A 459 0.03 -0.59 -7.08
N ASP A 460 -1.28 -0.33 -7.16
CA ASP A 460 -2.30 -1.06 -6.43
C ASP A 460 -3.18 -1.93 -7.36
N MET A 461 -3.90 -2.90 -6.78
CA MET A 461 -4.92 -3.69 -7.46
C MET A 461 -6.21 -3.69 -6.64
N ARG A 462 -7.24 -2.97 -7.12
CA ARG A 462 -8.58 -2.95 -6.52
C ARG A 462 -9.49 -3.98 -7.17
N TYR A 463 -10.17 -4.77 -6.34
CA TYR A 463 -11.05 -5.85 -6.76
C TYR A 463 -12.50 -5.57 -6.34
N TYR A 464 -13.42 -5.59 -7.32
CA TYR A 464 -14.84 -5.36 -7.09
C TYR A 464 -15.63 -6.61 -7.55
N PRO A 465 -15.81 -7.62 -6.68
CA PRO A 465 -16.55 -8.82 -7.01
C PRO A 465 -18.05 -8.53 -7.15
N LEU A 466 -18.69 -9.18 -8.12
CA LEU A 466 -20.10 -9.01 -8.48
C LEU A 466 -20.42 -7.55 -8.84
N PHE A 467 -19.54 -6.90 -9.59
CA PHE A 467 -19.67 -5.48 -9.90
C PHE A 467 -20.95 -5.16 -10.70
N ARG A 468 -21.73 -4.23 -10.14
CA ARG A 468 -22.78 -3.48 -10.83
C ARG A 468 -22.66 -2.04 -10.37
N GLU A 469 -22.75 -1.11 -11.31
CA GLU A 469 -22.66 0.32 -11.04
C GLU A 469 -23.61 0.80 -9.93
N ALA A 470 -24.86 0.30 -9.90
CA ALA A 470 -25.85 0.67 -8.89
C ALA A 470 -25.43 0.40 -7.43
N PHE A 471 -24.48 -0.53 -7.21
CA PHE A 471 -24.10 -1.02 -5.87
C PHE A 471 -22.63 -0.74 -5.54
N ARG A 472 -21.74 -0.80 -6.54
CA ARG A 472 -20.28 -0.62 -6.37
C ARG A 472 -19.70 0.53 -7.21
N GLY A 473 -20.51 1.21 -8.02
CA GLY A 473 -20.05 2.33 -8.84
C GLY A 473 -19.46 3.46 -8.00
N GLU A 474 -20.06 3.77 -6.84
CA GLU A 474 -19.53 4.81 -5.95
C GLU A 474 -18.15 4.44 -5.38
N HIS A 475 -17.94 3.18 -4.97
CA HIS A 475 -16.65 2.72 -4.46
C HIS A 475 -15.56 2.84 -5.54
N LEU A 476 -15.84 2.40 -6.77
CA LEU A 476 -14.92 2.55 -7.90
C LEU A 476 -14.66 4.03 -8.25
N ARG A 477 -15.68 4.89 -8.19
CA ARG A 477 -15.56 6.34 -8.45
C ARG A 477 -14.62 6.99 -7.45
N GLN A 478 -14.82 6.71 -6.17
CA GLN A 478 -14.02 7.25 -5.07
C GLN A 478 -12.57 6.74 -5.11
N ASP A 479 -12.35 5.46 -5.42
CA ASP A 479 -11.00 4.91 -5.57
C ASP A 479 -10.24 5.50 -6.76
N ILE A 480 -10.92 5.77 -7.88
CA ILE A 480 -10.33 6.47 -9.03
C ILE A 480 -10.02 7.93 -8.68
N GLN A 481 -10.94 8.63 -8.01
CA GLN A 481 -10.76 10.00 -7.54
C GLN A 481 -9.53 10.10 -6.62
N HIS A 482 -9.46 9.25 -5.59
CA HIS A 482 -8.33 9.14 -4.67
C HIS A 482 -7.02 8.83 -5.40
N MET A 483 -7.00 7.83 -6.28
CA MET A 483 -5.79 7.44 -7.04
C MET A 483 -5.17 8.60 -7.83
N LEU A 484 -6.00 9.52 -8.32
CA LEU A 484 -5.62 10.70 -9.10
C LEU A 484 -5.23 11.90 -8.26
N THR A 485 -5.85 12.12 -7.10
CA THR A 485 -5.64 13.31 -6.25
C THR A 485 -4.67 13.09 -5.08
N ARG A 486 -4.47 11.84 -4.63
CA ARG A 486 -3.56 11.47 -3.52
C ARG A 486 -2.13 11.90 -3.77
N GLU A 487 -1.40 12.27 -2.71
CA GLU A 487 0.01 12.65 -2.86
C GLU A 487 0.81 11.50 -3.49
N THR A 488 1.51 11.78 -4.60
CA THR A 488 2.21 10.79 -5.41
C THR A 488 3.58 11.30 -5.85
N GLY A 489 4.67 10.75 -5.28
CA GLY A 489 6.01 10.88 -5.82
C GLY A 489 6.18 10.13 -7.14
N PHE A 490 6.95 10.71 -8.08
CA PHE A 490 7.23 10.14 -9.40
C PHE A 490 8.73 9.84 -9.57
N GLU A 491 9.03 8.80 -10.35
CA GLU A 491 10.38 8.23 -10.52
C GLU A 491 11.06 7.94 -9.16
N ALA A 492 10.31 7.40 -8.20
CA ALA A 492 10.81 7.18 -6.86
C ALA A 492 11.69 5.92 -6.77
N VAL A 493 12.76 6.08 -6.01
CA VAL A 493 13.75 5.04 -5.68
C VAL A 493 13.82 5.02 -4.16
N MET A 494 14.18 3.89 -3.56
CA MET A 494 14.22 3.71 -2.10
C MET A 494 15.33 2.70 -1.71
N LYS A 495 15.78 2.68 -0.45
CA LYS A 495 16.84 1.77 0.08
C LYS A 495 16.94 1.95 1.59
N PHE A 496 16.71 1.02 2.52
CA PHE A 496 16.59 1.36 3.98
C PHE A 496 17.97 1.62 4.67
N ARG A 497 18.17 2.65 5.53
CA ARG A 497 19.48 2.97 6.21
C ARG A 497 19.57 2.29 7.59
N VAL A 498 20.60 1.46 7.86
CA VAL A 498 20.80 0.82 9.19
C VAL A 498 22.23 0.93 9.72
N SER A 499 22.39 0.91 11.05
CA SER A 499 23.70 1.05 11.73
C SER A 499 24.56 -0.22 11.66
N PRO A 500 25.90 -0.11 11.80
CA PRO A 500 26.78 -1.27 11.85
C PRO A 500 26.36 -2.24 12.95
N GLY A 501 26.35 -3.51 12.60
CA GLY A 501 25.74 -4.55 13.44
C GLY A 501 24.28 -4.84 13.12
N TYR A 502 23.64 -4.18 12.15
CA TYR A 502 22.29 -4.54 11.65
C TYR A 502 22.28 -4.74 10.12
N GLN A 503 21.43 -5.64 9.63
CA GLN A 503 21.28 -6.02 8.22
C GLN A 503 19.83 -5.98 7.80
N LEU A 504 19.57 -5.59 6.55
CA LEU A 504 18.30 -5.87 5.90
C LEU A 504 18.26 -7.33 5.43
N LYS A 505 17.22 -8.05 5.85
CA LYS A 505 16.95 -9.45 5.49
C LYS A 505 15.95 -9.55 4.34
N SER A 506 14.77 -8.94 4.49
CA SER A 506 13.68 -8.93 3.51
C SER A 506 13.01 -7.56 3.42
N TYR A 507 12.25 -7.36 2.35
CA TYR A 507 11.41 -6.19 2.12
C TYR A 507 9.96 -6.62 1.86
N HIS A 508 9.02 -5.75 2.17
CA HIS A 508 7.57 -5.96 2.02
C HIS A 508 6.94 -4.68 1.46
N GLY A 509 5.77 -4.79 0.84
CA GLY A 509 5.13 -3.71 0.06
C GLY A 509 5.37 -3.84 -1.45
N HIS A 510 4.70 -2.99 -2.23
CA HIS A 510 4.73 -3.04 -3.70
C HIS A 510 5.93 -2.25 -4.22
N LEU A 511 6.97 -2.96 -4.68
CA LEU A 511 8.19 -2.37 -5.20
C LEU A 511 8.98 -3.35 -6.08
N PHE A 512 9.89 -2.81 -6.88
CA PHE A 512 10.90 -3.57 -7.59
C PHE A 512 12.23 -3.56 -6.83
N GLN A 513 12.70 -4.71 -6.36
CA GLN A 513 14.03 -4.83 -5.77
C GLN A 513 15.10 -4.94 -6.87
N ARG A 514 15.68 -3.79 -7.28
CA ARG A 514 16.70 -3.72 -8.33
C ARG A 514 18.08 -4.24 -7.90
N THR A 515 18.45 -4.04 -6.64
CA THR A 515 19.65 -4.65 -6.01
C THR A 515 19.34 -5.00 -4.56
N ARG A 516 20.28 -5.62 -3.83
CA ARG A 516 20.08 -5.96 -2.40
C ARG A 516 19.51 -4.80 -1.60
N ASP A 517 20.05 -3.60 -1.81
CA ASP A 517 19.60 -2.44 -1.04
C ASP A 517 18.72 -1.50 -1.87
N LEU A 518 18.85 -1.44 -3.20
CA LEU A 518 18.12 -0.48 -4.03
C LEU A 518 16.76 -1.03 -4.47
N LEU A 519 15.72 -0.37 -4.01
CA LEU A 519 14.30 -0.57 -4.29
C LEU A 519 13.84 0.52 -5.26
N VAL A 520 12.88 0.23 -6.13
CA VAL A 520 12.32 1.19 -7.10
C VAL A 520 10.80 1.08 -7.03
N ALA A 521 10.14 2.22 -6.87
CA ALA A 521 8.70 2.37 -6.89
C ALA A 521 8.42 3.56 -7.84
N PRO A 522 8.25 3.30 -9.15
CA PRO A 522 8.14 4.36 -10.16
C PRO A 522 7.13 5.45 -9.80
N ASN A 523 6.01 5.06 -9.19
CA ASN A 523 5.21 5.91 -8.34
C ASN A 523 5.33 5.44 -6.88
N CYS A 524 5.25 6.40 -5.96
CA CYS A 524 5.13 6.15 -4.52
C CYS A 524 4.04 7.09 -4.00
N THR A 525 3.06 6.56 -3.28
CA THR A 525 1.85 7.27 -2.87
C THR A 525 1.76 7.43 -1.35
N GLU A 526 0.87 8.30 -0.86
CA GLU A 526 0.68 8.48 0.58
C GLU A 526 0.16 7.22 1.29
N ASP A 527 -0.58 6.35 0.60
CA ASP A 527 -1.14 5.10 1.15
C ASP A 527 -0.09 3.98 1.32
N GLU A 528 1.02 4.04 0.58
CA GLU A 528 1.94 2.91 0.43
C GLU A 528 2.92 2.78 1.60
N THR A 529 2.84 1.63 2.29
CA THR A 529 3.78 1.29 3.35
C THR A 529 4.77 0.22 2.92
N PHE A 530 6.05 0.55 3.00
CA PHE A 530 7.15 -0.36 2.73
C PHE A 530 7.70 -0.94 4.02
N GLY A 531 7.67 -2.27 4.14
CA GLY A 531 8.23 -2.99 5.27
C GLY A 531 9.68 -3.42 5.00
N CYS A 532 10.49 -3.54 6.05
CA CYS A 532 11.71 -4.35 6.02
C CYS A 532 11.92 -5.11 7.33
N ILE A 533 12.50 -6.31 7.24
CA ILE A 533 12.90 -7.10 8.42
C ILE A 533 14.40 -6.99 8.60
N VAL A 534 14.80 -6.74 9.85
CA VAL A 534 16.18 -6.48 10.24
C VAL A 534 16.76 -7.64 11.04
N GLY A 535 17.95 -8.10 10.63
CA GLY A 535 18.83 -8.94 11.44
C GLY A 535 19.92 -8.12 12.11
N VAL A 536 20.57 -8.67 13.14
CA VAL A 536 21.79 -8.08 13.71
C VAL A 536 23.02 -8.47 12.84
N ASN A 537 23.34 -7.78 11.73
CA ASN A 537 24.66 -7.83 11.02
C ASN A 537 24.93 -6.74 9.93
N LYS A 538 25.74 -5.71 10.21
CA LYS A 538 26.25 -4.59 9.31
C LYS A 538 25.55 -4.20 7.97
N ASP A 539 25.17 -2.89 7.94
CA ASP A 539 25.05 -1.89 6.84
C ASP A 539 23.81 -1.91 5.88
N ALA A 540 23.19 -0.72 5.64
CA ALA A 540 22.31 -0.35 4.48
C ALA A 540 22.00 1.19 4.39
N ALA A 541 21.15 1.74 3.45
CA ALA A 541 21.12 3.19 3.09
C ALA A 541 19.89 4.06 2.46
N LEU A 542 18.94 4.65 3.22
CA LEU A 542 17.83 5.67 2.92
C LEU A 542 17.97 6.69 1.72
N LEU A 543 17.03 6.83 0.76
CA LEU A 543 16.87 7.95 -0.25
C LEU A 543 15.57 7.82 -1.09
N TYR A 544 14.75 8.86 -1.34
CA TYR A 544 13.66 8.86 -2.37
C TYR A 544 13.37 10.24 -3.06
N THR A 545 12.24 10.42 -3.78
CA THR A 545 11.80 11.69 -4.46
C THR A 545 10.27 11.92 -4.48
N SER A 546 9.82 13.19 -4.42
CA SER A 546 8.40 13.61 -4.29
C SER A 546 7.71 14.13 -5.58
N SER A 547 6.45 14.55 -5.42
CA SER A 547 5.41 14.82 -6.44
C SER A 547 5.56 16.13 -7.22
N ALA A 548 6.07 17.18 -6.57
CA ALA A 548 5.73 18.58 -6.87
C ALA A 548 6.40 19.17 -8.14
N GLY A 549 6.95 18.34 -9.03
CA GLY A 549 7.80 18.78 -10.15
C GLY A 549 9.19 19.26 -9.76
N GLU A 550 9.45 19.39 -8.45
CA GLU A 550 10.77 19.48 -7.86
C GLU A 550 11.28 18.07 -7.57
N ARG A 551 12.51 17.75 -7.96
CA ARG A 551 13.17 16.54 -7.44
C ARG A 551 13.49 16.82 -5.97
N ARG A 552 12.72 16.27 -5.03
CA ARG A 552 13.08 16.29 -3.59
C ARG A 552 13.79 15.02 -3.16
N ILE A 553 14.26 15.01 -1.92
CA ILE A 553 14.73 13.85 -1.18
C ILE A 553 14.21 13.96 0.25
N ARG A 554 13.24 13.14 0.67
CA ARG A 554 12.91 13.05 2.09
C ARG A 554 13.69 11.93 2.77
N VAL A 555 14.11 12.20 4.00
CA VAL A 555 14.92 11.32 4.83
C VAL A 555 14.21 11.15 6.16
N ASN A 556 13.78 9.92 6.45
CA ASN A 556 13.23 9.51 7.73
C ASN A 556 14.36 8.81 8.52
N THR A 557 14.66 9.33 9.72
CA THR A 557 15.73 8.84 10.59
C THR A 557 15.18 8.68 12.01
N SER A 558 15.37 7.51 12.60
CA SER A 558 15.08 7.28 14.02
C SER A 558 16.24 6.52 14.68
N GLN A 559 16.57 6.91 15.91
CA GLN A 559 17.53 6.23 16.78
C GLN A 559 16.78 5.39 17.82
N TYR A 560 17.29 4.18 18.06
CA TYR A 560 16.74 3.26 19.04
C TYR A 560 17.84 2.81 20.01
N PRO A 561 17.57 2.75 21.32
CA PRO A 561 18.48 2.14 22.30
C PRO A 561 18.72 0.66 21.99
N LYS A 562 19.82 0.11 22.51
CA LYS A 562 20.20 -1.30 22.33
C LYS A 562 20.34 -2.00 23.67
N SER A 563 19.89 -3.25 23.78
CA SER A 563 20.07 -4.05 24.99
C SER A 563 20.53 -5.48 24.70
N LEU A 564 21.31 -6.04 25.63
CA LEU A 564 21.64 -7.46 25.69
C LEU A 564 20.60 -8.26 26.50
N ASP A 565 19.79 -7.58 27.30
CA ASP A 565 18.70 -8.17 28.07
C ASP A 565 17.49 -8.43 27.16
N VAL A 566 17.02 -9.68 27.20
CA VAL A 566 15.86 -10.12 26.41
C VAL A 566 14.57 -9.58 27.03
N GLU A 567 14.50 -9.45 28.36
CA GLU A 567 13.30 -8.94 29.04
C GLU A 567 13.06 -7.48 28.68
N GLN A 568 14.11 -6.64 28.74
CA GLN A 568 14.05 -5.25 28.28
C GLN A 568 13.69 -5.12 26.79
N VAL A 569 14.22 -5.99 25.91
CA VAL A 569 13.83 -6.00 24.48
C VAL A 569 12.35 -6.37 24.33
N MET A 570 11.87 -7.43 25.00
CA MET A 570 10.47 -7.87 24.87
C MET A 570 9.47 -6.89 25.49
N ALA A 571 9.83 -6.22 26.59
CA ALA A 571 9.04 -5.14 27.20
C ALA A 571 8.94 -3.88 26.31
N SER A 572 9.81 -3.77 25.30
CA SER A 572 9.82 -2.66 24.32
C SER A 572 9.04 -2.97 23.03
N CYS A 573 8.45 -4.16 22.94
CA CYS A 573 7.79 -4.64 21.73
C CYS A 573 6.44 -3.95 21.50
N ASP A 574 6.22 -3.50 20.28
CA ASP A 574 4.93 -3.03 19.78
C ASP A 574 4.18 -4.23 19.21
N ALA A 575 3.15 -4.70 19.91
CA ALA A 575 2.40 -5.90 19.54
C ALA A 575 1.68 -5.78 18.19
N GLN A 576 1.16 -4.59 17.85
CA GLN A 576 0.51 -4.33 16.56
C GLN A 576 1.52 -4.45 15.43
N ALA A 577 2.61 -3.68 15.50
CA ALA A 577 3.67 -3.72 14.51
C ALA A 577 4.31 -5.11 14.40
N ALA A 578 4.49 -5.83 15.51
CA ALA A 578 4.98 -7.22 15.51
C ALA A 578 4.02 -8.19 14.79
N ALA A 579 2.72 -8.14 15.09
CA ALA A 579 1.71 -8.99 14.44
C ALA A 579 1.66 -8.75 12.92
N ILE A 580 1.68 -7.49 12.48
CA ILE A 580 1.65 -7.16 11.04
C ILE A 580 2.96 -7.56 10.34
N VAL A 581 4.14 -7.41 10.97
CA VAL A 581 5.41 -7.95 10.40
C VAL A 581 5.34 -9.46 10.27
N MET A 582 4.82 -10.15 11.27
CA MET A 582 4.64 -11.61 11.24
C MET A 582 3.70 -12.02 10.10
N GLY A 583 2.59 -11.30 9.87
CA GLY A 583 1.71 -11.51 8.74
C GLY A 583 2.40 -11.31 7.38
N LYS A 584 3.11 -10.17 7.19
CA LYS A 584 3.78 -9.84 5.92
C LYS A 584 4.95 -10.79 5.63
N TYR A 585 5.58 -11.36 6.67
CA TYR A 585 6.53 -12.46 6.54
C TYR A 585 5.85 -13.77 6.17
N ALA A 586 4.73 -14.11 6.84
CA ALA A 586 3.99 -15.34 6.62
C ALA A 586 3.50 -15.46 5.16
N ILE A 587 3.01 -14.38 4.54
CA ILE A 587 2.59 -14.37 3.12
C ILE A 587 3.76 -14.69 2.19
N ASN A 588 4.91 -14.03 2.38
CA ASN A 588 6.05 -14.14 1.46
C ASN A 588 6.84 -15.45 1.59
N GLU A 589 6.94 -16.01 2.80
CA GLU A 589 7.84 -17.15 3.08
C GLU A 589 7.12 -18.50 3.19
N SER A 590 5.78 -18.51 3.24
CA SER A 590 4.98 -19.73 3.35
C SER A 590 4.54 -20.27 1.99
N ARG A 591 4.47 -21.59 1.84
CA ARG A 591 4.07 -22.24 0.58
C ARG A 591 2.55 -22.36 0.44
N ASN A 592 1.86 -22.38 1.57
CA ASN A 592 0.42 -22.56 1.69
C ASN A 592 -0.07 -21.89 2.97
N VAL A 593 -1.38 -21.71 3.09
CA VAL A 593 -1.99 -21.01 4.22
C VAL A 593 -1.83 -21.81 5.53
N SER A 594 -1.71 -23.13 5.48
CA SER A 594 -1.41 -23.94 6.68
C SER A 594 -0.03 -23.62 7.25
N ASP A 595 1.00 -23.52 6.39
CA ASP A 595 2.35 -23.11 6.79
C ASP A 595 2.35 -21.69 7.40
N ALA A 596 1.62 -20.75 6.79
CA ALA A 596 1.49 -19.37 7.27
C ALA A 596 0.81 -19.31 8.65
N ARG A 597 -0.34 -19.98 8.81
CA ARG A 597 -1.04 -20.12 10.09
C ARG A 597 -0.15 -20.74 11.14
N LYS A 598 0.61 -21.79 10.78
CA LYS A 598 1.54 -22.46 11.70
C LYS A 598 2.66 -21.52 12.15
N TYR A 599 3.24 -20.74 11.24
CA TYR A 599 4.25 -19.74 11.59
C TYR A 599 3.72 -18.70 12.58
N LEU A 600 2.52 -18.15 12.33
CA LEU A 600 1.88 -17.19 13.23
C LEU A 600 1.64 -17.78 14.63
N LEU A 601 1.09 -18.99 14.69
CA LEU A 601 0.83 -19.74 15.94
C LEU A 601 2.12 -20.05 16.72
N ASP A 602 3.07 -20.72 16.09
CA ASP A 602 4.34 -21.14 16.71
C ASP A 602 5.13 -19.93 17.23
N THR A 603 5.21 -18.85 16.45
CA THR A 603 5.98 -17.65 16.79
C THR A 603 5.35 -16.92 17.98
N THR A 604 4.02 -16.80 18.01
CA THR A 604 3.28 -16.20 19.13
C THR A 604 3.44 -17.02 20.41
N GLN A 605 3.30 -18.34 20.32
CA GLN A 605 3.50 -19.24 21.46
C GLN A 605 4.94 -19.20 21.98
N ALA A 606 5.94 -19.08 21.10
CA ALA A 606 7.34 -18.95 21.49
C ALA A 606 7.65 -17.59 22.12
N ALA A 607 7.06 -16.50 21.62
CA ALA A 607 7.24 -15.15 22.14
C ALA A 607 6.64 -14.97 23.54
N LEU A 608 5.47 -15.57 23.80
CA LEU A 608 4.73 -15.48 25.06
C LEU A 608 5.14 -16.57 26.07
N ALA A 609 6.22 -17.31 25.83
CA ALA A 609 6.68 -18.34 26.75
C ALA A 609 7.36 -17.74 28.00
N GLY A 610 7.13 -18.37 29.15
CA GLY A 610 7.84 -18.04 30.40
C GLY A 610 7.47 -16.66 30.96
N PRO A 611 8.43 -15.78 31.31
CA PRO A 611 8.14 -14.48 31.91
C PRO A 611 7.40 -13.53 30.98
N ASN A 612 7.62 -13.64 29.66
CA ASN A 612 7.02 -12.78 28.64
C ASN A 612 5.48 -12.83 28.63
N ALA A 613 4.88 -13.94 29.09
CA ALA A 613 3.43 -14.11 29.29
C ALA A 613 2.77 -13.04 30.19
N ARG A 614 3.56 -12.30 30.97
CA ARG A 614 3.11 -11.30 31.94
C ARG A 614 3.41 -9.86 31.51
N LEU A 615 4.02 -9.66 30.33
CA LEU A 615 4.32 -8.34 29.81
C LEU A 615 3.06 -7.70 29.22
N GLU A 616 2.65 -6.57 29.80
CA GLU A 616 1.42 -5.85 29.43
C GLU A 616 1.42 -5.42 27.97
N ASN A 617 2.57 -4.97 27.43
CA ASN A 617 2.73 -4.58 26.03
C ASN A 617 2.58 -5.75 25.04
N LEU A 618 2.65 -7.00 25.50
CA LEU A 618 2.41 -8.19 24.67
C LEU A 618 1.00 -8.77 24.85
N SER A 619 0.18 -8.21 25.74
CA SER A 619 -1.13 -8.76 26.09
C SER A 619 -2.12 -8.76 24.90
N ALA A 620 -2.02 -7.78 23.99
CA ALA A 620 -2.83 -7.71 22.76
C ALA A 620 -2.36 -8.67 21.65
N LEU A 621 -1.10 -9.17 21.69
CA LEU A 621 -0.53 -9.99 20.61
C LEU A 621 -1.35 -11.26 20.30
N PRO A 622 -1.89 -12.02 21.27
CA PRO A 622 -2.83 -13.11 21.01
C PRO A 622 -4.09 -12.70 20.25
N GLY A 623 -4.68 -11.55 20.59
CA GLY A 623 -5.90 -11.04 19.95
C GLY A 623 -5.65 -10.72 18.50
N LEU A 624 -4.65 -9.88 18.24
CA LEU A 624 -4.19 -9.49 16.91
C LEU A 624 -3.85 -10.71 16.03
N VAL A 625 -3.13 -11.70 16.58
CA VAL A 625 -2.77 -12.91 15.82
C VAL A 625 -3.99 -13.81 15.57
N LEU A 626 -4.93 -13.91 16.52
CA LEU A 626 -6.19 -14.63 16.30
C LEU A 626 -7.05 -13.94 15.22
N GLY A 627 -7.05 -12.61 15.21
CA GLY A 627 -7.62 -11.75 14.18
C GLY A 627 -7.05 -12.03 12.80
N LEU A 628 -5.71 -11.97 12.65
CA LEU A 628 -5.03 -12.36 11.42
C LEU A 628 -5.40 -13.80 11.00
N LEU A 629 -5.42 -14.76 11.92
CA LEU A 629 -5.86 -16.14 11.65
C LEU A 629 -7.36 -16.25 11.26
N LYS A 630 -8.18 -15.23 11.49
CA LYS A 630 -9.59 -15.16 11.09
C LYS A 630 -9.80 -14.36 9.80
N SER A 631 -8.91 -13.42 9.48
CA SER A 631 -8.91 -12.65 8.23
C SER A 631 -8.86 -13.54 6.98
N ASP A 632 -9.41 -13.03 5.88
CA ASP A 632 -9.55 -13.74 4.61
C ASP A 632 -8.21 -14.15 3.97
N VAL A 633 -7.11 -13.48 4.36
CA VAL A 633 -5.73 -13.81 4.00
C VAL A 633 -5.33 -15.20 4.54
N PHE A 634 -5.52 -15.43 5.84
CA PHE A 634 -4.99 -16.61 6.53
C PHE A 634 -6.08 -17.60 6.96
N SER A 635 -7.36 -17.29 6.78
CA SER A 635 -8.48 -18.16 7.13
C SER A 635 -8.41 -19.51 6.39
N ALA A 636 -8.72 -20.59 7.12
CA ALA A 636 -8.83 -21.93 6.53
C ALA A 636 -10.27 -22.26 6.04
N ALA A 637 -11.15 -21.26 5.93
CA ALA A 637 -12.48 -21.44 5.40
C ALA A 637 -12.44 -21.80 3.90
N GLY A 638 -13.36 -22.67 3.47
CA GLY A 638 -13.41 -23.22 2.11
C GLY A 638 -14.32 -22.47 1.14
N ASP A 639 -14.98 -21.42 1.61
CA ASP A 639 -15.87 -20.50 0.88
C ASP A 639 -15.14 -19.27 0.31
N ILE A 640 -14.01 -18.87 0.90
CA ILE A 640 -13.14 -17.81 0.38
C ILE A 640 -12.61 -18.21 -1.01
N THR A 641 -12.97 -17.44 -2.03
CA THR A 641 -12.54 -17.69 -3.41
C THR A 641 -11.03 -17.48 -3.58
N ARG A 642 -10.45 -18.11 -4.62
CA ARG A 642 -9.04 -17.93 -4.96
C ARG A 642 -8.70 -16.46 -5.23
N ASP A 643 -9.54 -15.75 -5.97
CA ASP A 643 -9.29 -14.36 -6.33
C ASP A 643 -9.45 -13.41 -5.13
N ALA A 644 -10.46 -13.63 -4.26
CA ALA A 644 -10.57 -12.89 -3.01
C ALA A 644 -9.29 -13.05 -2.16
N ARG A 645 -8.82 -14.29 -1.95
CA ARG A 645 -7.58 -14.55 -1.19
C ARG A 645 -6.34 -13.96 -1.84
N ALA A 646 -6.25 -13.96 -3.17
CA ALA A 646 -5.13 -13.36 -3.91
C ALA A 646 -5.13 -11.82 -3.79
N TYR A 647 -6.29 -11.19 -3.87
CA TYR A 647 -6.47 -9.75 -3.63
C TYR A 647 -6.11 -9.38 -2.19
N GLU A 648 -6.66 -10.07 -1.19
CA GLU A 648 -6.38 -9.76 0.22
C GLU A 648 -4.91 -9.96 0.59
N ALA A 649 -4.28 -11.04 0.09
CA ALA A 649 -2.86 -11.27 0.30
C ALA A 649 -1.98 -10.20 -0.37
N HIS A 650 -2.36 -9.74 -1.57
CA HIS A 650 -1.69 -8.64 -2.26
C HIS A 650 -1.83 -7.33 -1.47
N ARG A 651 -3.08 -6.92 -1.15
CA ARG A 651 -3.39 -5.74 -0.35
C ARG A 651 -2.63 -5.73 0.98
N PHE A 652 -2.63 -6.84 1.72
CA PHE A 652 -1.96 -6.93 3.02
C PHE A 652 -0.44 -6.68 2.94
N GLU A 653 0.23 -6.95 1.82
CA GLU A 653 1.65 -6.66 1.68
C GLU A 653 1.96 -5.16 1.73
N SER A 654 1.10 -4.30 1.18
CA SER A 654 1.28 -2.84 1.14
C SER A 654 0.59 -2.07 2.27
N LEU A 655 -0.39 -2.66 2.96
CA LEU A 655 -1.17 -1.98 4.02
C LEU A 655 -0.30 -1.25 5.07
N PRO A 656 -0.64 0.00 5.45
CA PRO A 656 -0.20 0.65 6.68
C PRO A 656 -0.52 -0.17 7.94
N ILE A 657 0.23 0.04 9.01
CA ILE A 657 -0.01 -0.66 10.29
C ILE A 657 -1.43 -0.38 10.79
N THR A 658 -1.93 0.86 10.67
CA THR A 658 -3.27 1.26 11.12
C THR A 658 -4.41 0.53 10.41
N LEU A 659 -4.23 0.14 9.15
CA LEU A 659 -5.20 -0.67 8.40
C LEU A 659 -5.00 -2.18 8.62
N GLY A 660 -3.75 -2.63 8.77
CA GLY A 660 -3.46 -4.01 9.15
C GLY A 660 -3.97 -4.35 10.56
N ASP A 661 -3.92 -3.38 11.47
CA ASP A 661 -4.47 -3.44 12.83
C ASP A 661 -6.00 -3.56 12.78
N ALA A 662 -6.69 -2.71 12.02
CA ALA A 662 -8.15 -2.77 11.81
C ALA A 662 -8.63 -4.11 11.20
N LEU A 663 -7.82 -4.72 10.34
CA LEU A 663 -8.10 -6.06 9.80
C LEU A 663 -7.95 -7.17 10.87
N ALA A 664 -7.09 -6.95 11.88
CA ALA A 664 -6.79 -7.91 12.93
C ALA A 664 -7.70 -7.75 14.16
N ASP A 665 -7.92 -6.53 14.64
CA ASP A 665 -8.84 -6.19 15.72
C ASP A 665 -9.71 -5.00 15.26
N PRO A 666 -10.85 -5.27 14.59
CA PRO A 666 -11.80 -4.24 14.15
C PRO A 666 -12.33 -3.39 15.31
N ARG A 667 -12.95 -2.25 15.02
CA ARG A 667 -13.70 -1.49 16.04
C ARG A 667 -15.20 -1.72 15.90
N MET A 668 -15.91 -1.89 17.01
CA MET A 668 -17.37 -2.03 17.03
C MET A 668 -18.02 -0.95 17.90
N PHE A 669 -19.09 -0.33 17.40
CA PHE A 669 -19.81 0.77 18.05
C PHE A 669 -21.32 0.50 18.09
N ALA A 670 -21.99 0.85 19.18
CA ALA A 670 -23.45 0.92 19.21
C ALA A 670 -23.93 2.28 18.68
N VAL A 671 -24.89 2.25 17.74
CA VAL A 671 -25.44 3.46 17.09
C VAL A 671 -26.95 3.65 17.32
N HIS A 672 -27.58 2.74 18.04
CA HIS A 672 -29.01 2.77 18.36
C HIS A 672 -29.36 3.52 19.66
N ASN A 673 -28.36 3.73 20.54
CA ASN A 673 -28.50 4.26 21.89
C ASN A 673 -27.76 5.59 22.07
N LEU A 674 -27.69 6.41 21.01
CA LEU A 674 -26.98 7.69 20.98
C LEU A 674 -27.66 8.82 21.81
N ALA A 675 -28.89 8.60 22.28
CA ALA A 675 -29.62 9.57 23.09
C ALA A 675 -28.90 9.85 24.43
N GLY A 676 -28.59 11.12 24.70
CA GLY A 676 -27.90 11.56 25.92
C GLY A 676 -26.36 11.47 25.86
N THR A 677 -25.79 10.95 24.76
CA THR A 677 -24.34 11.06 24.48
C THR A 677 -24.08 12.22 23.52
N ARG A 678 -22.82 12.63 23.41
CA ARG A 678 -22.38 13.62 22.41
C ARG A 678 -21.88 13.00 21.09
N ALA A 679 -21.85 11.68 20.98
CA ALA A 679 -21.29 10.99 19.81
C ALA A 679 -22.01 11.35 18.51
N GLY A 680 -21.26 11.66 17.44
CA GLY A 680 -21.77 12.16 16.17
C GLY A 680 -22.07 13.67 16.12
N TYR A 681 -21.84 14.42 17.20
CA TYR A 681 -21.78 15.89 17.16
C TYR A 681 -20.32 16.39 17.09
N PRO A 682 -20.08 17.62 16.59
CA PRO A 682 -18.75 18.23 16.59
C PRO A 682 -18.12 18.27 17.98
N VAL A 683 -16.82 17.95 18.06
CA VAL A 683 -16.00 17.99 19.29
C VAL A 683 -15.96 19.43 19.83
N GLU A 684 -16.27 19.61 21.11
CA GLU A 684 -16.27 20.97 21.71
C GLU A 684 -14.86 21.58 21.74
N GLY A 685 -14.70 22.75 21.12
CA GLY A 685 -13.45 23.49 21.10
C GLY A 685 -12.41 23.01 20.07
N ASP A 686 -12.81 22.16 19.12
CA ASP A 686 -11.99 21.72 17.99
C ASP A 686 -12.54 22.29 16.67
N ASP A 687 -11.76 23.14 16.00
CA ASP A 687 -12.14 23.77 14.73
C ASP A 687 -11.98 22.82 13.51
N SER A 688 -11.50 21.57 13.69
CA SER A 688 -11.16 20.66 12.58
C SER A 688 -12.31 19.76 12.09
N ASP A 689 -13.56 20.22 12.21
CA ASP A 689 -14.80 19.53 11.77
C ASP A 689 -14.94 18.07 12.26
N ARG A 690 -14.29 17.72 13.38
CA ARG A 690 -14.31 16.36 13.95
C ARG A 690 -15.56 16.13 14.76
N VAL A 691 -16.05 14.90 14.78
CA VAL A 691 -17.14 14.49 15.67
C VAL A 691 -16.66 13.56 16.77
N GLU A 692 -17.35 13.59 17.91
CA GLU A 692 -17.10 12.66 19.00
C GLU A 692 -17.53 11.24 18.58
N MET A 693 -16.68 10.24 18.78
CA MET A 693 -17.00 8.85 18.45
C MET A 693 -17.76 8.17 19.60
N PRO A 694 -18.61 7.15 19.33
CA PRO A 694 -19.19 6.31 20.37
C PRO A 694 -18.10 5.51 21.10
N GLU A 695 -18.42 4.98 22.29
CA GLU A 695 -17.53 4.06 23.00
C GLU A 695 -17.34 2.74 22.23
N GLU A 696 -16.09 2.27 22.16
CA GLU A 696 -15.71 1.01 21.49
C GLU A 696 -16.16 -0.19 22.34
N ILE A 697 -16.91 -1.11 21.73
CA ILE A 697 -17.46 -2.29 22.41
C ILE A 697 -16.46 -3.45 22.37
N HIS A 698 -15.91 -3.79 23.54
CA HIS A 698 -15.09 -4.99 23.73
C HIS A 698 -15.64 -5.92 24.83
N PRO A 699 -15.47 -7.24 24.70
CA PRO A 699 -14.83 -7.94 23.59
C PRO A 699 -15.71 -7.95 22.32
N LEU A 700 -15.07 -8.09 21.16
CA LEU A 700 -15.74 -8.31 19.87
C LEU A 700 -16.37 -9.71 19.82
N SER A 701 -17.56 -9.83 20.39
CA SER A 701 -18.36 -11.06 20.50
C SER A 701 -19.84 -10.73 20.32
N ALA A 702 -20.61 -11.66 19.76
CA ALA A 702 -22.06 -11.58 19.68
C ALA A 702 -22.72 -11.54 21.07
N GLN A 703 -22.00 -11.94 22.14
CA GLN A 703 -22.46 -11.76 23.53
C GLN A 703 -22.51 -10.29 23.97
N SER A 704 -21.75 -9.41 23.29
CA SER A 704 -21.72 -7.96 23.52
C SER A 704 -22.81 -7.21 22.72
N MET A 705 -23.66 -7.94 21.99
CA MET A 705 -24.71 -7.41 21.13
C MET A 705 -26.11 -7.80 21.64
N SER A 706 -27.13 -7.10 21.16
CA SER A 706 -28.54 -7.39 21.47
C SER A 706 -29.43 -7.29 20.22
N SER A 707 -30.53 -8.05 20.18
CA SER A 707 -31.43 -8.09 19.02
C SER A 707 -32.29 -6.83 18.84
N ASP A 708 -32.30 -5.93 19.83
CA ASP A 708 -32.93 -4.61 19.78
C ASP A 708 -31.95 -3.48 19.42
N GLY A 709 -30.68 -3.81 19.16
CA GLY A 709 -29.63 -2.87 18.82
C GLY A 709 -29.33 -2.74 17.31
N ALA A 710 -28.65 -1.65 16.97
CA ALA A 710 -27.91 -1.45 15.74
C ALA A 710 -26.43 -1.21 16.06
N PHE A 711 -25.53 -1.86 15.33
CA PHE A 711 -24.09 -1.86 15.59
C PHE A 711 -23.29 -1.63 14.31
N VAL A 712 -22.25 -0.80 14.39
CA VAL A 712 -21.31 -0.52 13.29
C VAL A 712 -19.98 -1.21 13.58
N ILE A 713 -19.41 -1.88 12.58
CA ILE A 713 -18.01 -2.33 12.59
C ILE A 713 -17.21 -1.55 11.53
N ASP A 714 -16.03 -1.09 11.93
CA ASP A 714 -14.94 -0.61 11.08
C ASP A 714 -13.86 -1.71 11.02
N ASP A 715 -13.75 -2.39 9.87
CA ASP A 715 -12.75 -3.45 9.63
C ASP A 715 -11.53 -2.97 8.80
N GLY A 716 -11.39 -1.65 8.60
CA GLY A 716 -10.32 -1.07 7.79
C GLY A 716 -10.45 -1.27 6.28
N GLU A 717 -11.57 -1.81 5.77
CA GLU A 717 -11.94 -1.77 4.35
C GLU A 717 -13.41 -1.38 4.15
N ASN A 718 -14.33 -1.97 4.91
CA ASN A 718 -15.77 -1.80 4.84
C ASN A 718 -16.30 -1.25 6.18
N ILE A 719 -17.39 -0.48 6.12
CA ILE A 719 -18.17 -0.13 7.30
C ILE A 719 -19.39 -1.05 7.31
N LEU A 720 -19.48 -1.97 8.27
CA LEU A 720 -20.57 -2.94 8.36
C LEU A 720 -21.61 -2.46 9.38
N LEU A 721 -22.85 -2.19 8.96
CA LEU A 721 -23.95 -1.79 9.83
C LEU A 721 -24.92 -2.95 10.01
N TRP A 722 -24.89 -3.61 11.16
CA TRP A 722 -25.83 -4.67 11.53
C TRP A 722 -27.07 -4.10 12.24
N LEU A 723 -28.25 -4.62 11.90
CA LEU A 723 -29.54 -4.18 12.45
C LEU A 723 -30.30 -5.38 13.06
N GLY A 724 -30.49 -5.37 14.37
CA GLY A 724 -31.19 -6.43 15.08
C GLY A 724 -32.68 -6.50 14.76
N GLN A 725 -33.24 -7.71 14.77
CA GLN A 725 -34.63 -8.02 14.39
C GLN A 725 -35.69 -7.23 15.18
N SER A 726 -35.35 -6.75 16.38
CA SER A 726 -36.19 -6.00 17.30
C SER A 726 -35.75 -4.54 17.46
N VAL A 727 -34.89 -4.01 16.59
CA VAL A 727 -34.45 -2.61 16.65
C VAL A 727 -35.65 -1.65 16.54
N SER A 728 -35.60 -0.54 17.28
CA SER A 728 -36.80 0.30 17.45
C SER A 728 -37.32 0.87 16.12
N GLY A 729 -38.65 0.85 15.93
CA GLY A 729 -39.27 1.47 14.75
C GLY A 729 -39.04 2.98 14.64
N GLN A 730 -38.73 3.65 15.76
CA GLN A 730 -38.29 5.05 15.77
C GLN A 730 -36.92 5.22 15.09
N PHE A 731 -35.96 4.35 15.42
CA PHE A 731 -34.63 4.35 14.77
C PHE A 731 -34.74 4.01 13.27
N LEU A 732 -35.56 3.00 12.90
CA LEU A 732 -35.77 2.65 11.49
C LEU A 732 -36.40 3.79 10.69
N ASN A 733 -37.41 4.46 11.25
CA ASN A 733 -38.05 5.58 10.59
C ASN A 733 -37.14 6.81 10.52
N GLY A 734 -36.35 7.08 11.57
CA GLY A 734 -35.36 8.17 11.59
C GLY A 734 -34.22 7.98 10.59
N VAL A 735 -33.57 6.81 10.58
CA VAL A 735 -32.36 6.57 9.77
C VAL A 735 -32.66 6.16 8.33
N PHE A 736 -33.69 5.35 8.11
CA PHE A 736 -33.98 4.74 6.80
C PHE A 736 -35.32 5.20 6.19
N GLY A 737 -36.16 5.93 6.95
CA GLY A 737 -37.49 6.34 6.50
C GLY A 737 -38.53 5.22 6.42
N VAL A 738 -38.21 4.00 6.89
CA VAL A 738 -39.05 2.80 6.72
C VAL A 738 -39.75 2.37 8.02
N GLY A 739 -40.79 1.54 7.90
CA GLY A 739 -41.51 0.96 9.03
C GLY A 739 -40.94 -0.37 9.55
N SER A 740 -40.17 -1.10 8.73
CA SER A 740 -39.63 -2.41 9.05
C SER A 740 -38.31 -2.72 8.34
N LEU A 741 -37.54 -3.69 8.86
CA LEU A 741 -36.26 -4.12 8.25
C LEU A 741 -36.41 -4.65 6.81
N VAL A 742 -37.58 -5.20 6.46
CA VAL A 742 -37.84 -5.80 5.14
C VAL A 742 -37.94 -4.75 4.03
N GLU A 743 -38.22 -3.50 4.39
CA GLU A 743 -38.28 -2.35 3.47
C GLU A 743 -36.89 -1.75 3.16
N ILE A 744 -35.83 -2.17 3.88
CA ILE A 744 -34.48 -1.62 3.69
C ILE A 744 -33.86 -2.18 2.40
N VAL A 745 -33.49 -1.28 1.49
CA VAL A 745 -32.76 -1.63 0.26
C VAL A 745 -31.25 -1.68 0.58
N THR A 746 -30.79 -2.82 1.08
CA THR A 746 -29.41 -3.03 1.55
C THR A 746 -28.34 -2.76 0.49
N ASP A 747 -28.64 -3.06 -0.78
CA ASP A 747 -27.71 -2.91 -1.90
C ASP A 747 -27.32 -1.45 -2.23
N LEU A 748 -28.06 -0.45 -1.73
CA LEU A 748 -27.76 0.98 -1.94
C LEU A 748 -26.71 1.55 -0.97
N GLY A 749 -26.26 0.78 0.03
CA GLY A 749 -25.22 1.17 0.97
C GLY A 749 -25.52 2.52 1.65
N SER A 750 -24.57 3.47 1.61
CA SER A 750 -24.75 4.82 2.18
C SER A 750 -26.01 5.54 1.66
N GLY A 751 -26.40 5.29 0.40
CA GLY A 751 -27.57 5.90 -0.23
C GLY A 751 -28.92 5.36 0.27
N ALA A 752 -28.92 4.29 1.08
CA ALA A 752 -30.11 3.82 1.79
C ALA A 752 -30.39 4.62 3.07
N ILE A 753 -29.39 5.33 3.63
CA ILE A 753 -29.60 6.23 4.76
C ILE A 753 -30.29 7.49 4.22
N VAL A 754 -31.50 7.77 4.73
CA VAL A 754 -32.29 8.91 4.29
C VAL A 754 -32.02 10.07 5.24
N SER A 755 -31.63 11.23 4.71
CA SER A 755 -31.62 12.47 5.48
C SER A 755 -33.06 12.93 5.74
N THR A 756 -33.68 12.32 6.75
CA THR A 756 -35.03 12.62 7.25
C THR A 756 -35.08 13.93 8.06
N GLY A 757 -33.91 14.46 8.42
CA GLY A 757 -33.75 15.50 9.44
C GLY A 757 -33.77 14.98 10.88
N ASP A 758 -33.84 13.66 11.08
CA ASP A 758 -33.72 13.05 12.41
C ASP A 758 -32.28 13.12 12.94
N ASP A 759 -32.15 13.35 14.26
CA ASP A 759 -30.87 13.47 14.96
C ASP A 759 -30.01 12.21 14.82
N ASN A 760 -30.62 11.01 14.91
CA ASN A 760 -29.88 9.75 14.81
C ASN A 760 -29.36 9.51 13.39
N SER A 761 -30.11 9.95 12.36
CA SER A 761 -29.65 9.86 10.97
C SER A 761 -28.42 10.73 10.74
N LEU A 762 -28.46 12.00 11.18
CA LEU A 762 -27.34 12.92 11.01
C LEU A 762 -26.10 12.43 11.77
N ARG A 763 -26.29 11.98 13.01
CA ARG A 763 -25.19 11.49 13.87
C ARG A 763 -24.58 10.20 13.34
N LEU A 764 -25.39 9.26 12.82
CA LEU A 764 -24.87 8.05 12.17
C LEU A 764 -24.05 8.39 10.92
N VAL A 765 -24.52 9.31 10.06
CA VAL A 765 -23.75 9.75 8.88
C VAL A 765 -22.43 10.39 9.32
N ASN A 766 -22.45 11.27 10.33
CA ASN A 766 -21.23 11.89 10.85
C ASN A 766 -20.24 10.85 11.39
N ILE A 767 -20.70 9.82 12.12
CA ILE A 767 -19.85 8.72 12.61
C ILE A 767 -19.25 7.92 11.44
N ILE A 768 -20.01 7.67 10.38
CA ILE A 768 -19.54 6.98 9.16
C ILE A 768 -18.46 7.80 8.43
N GLU A 769 -18.67 9.11 8.28
CA GLU A 769 -17.69 10.00 7.64
C GLU A 769 -16.43 10.21 8.51
N GLU A 770 -16.56 10.22 9.83
CA GLU A 770 -15.42 10.24 10.76
C GLU A 770 -14.55 8.99 10.58
N ILE A 771 -15.15 7.80 10.53
CA ILE A 771 -14.41 6.55 10.24
C ILE A 771 -13.68 6.65 8.89
N ARG A 772 -14.36 7.10 7.82
CA ARG A 772 -13.72 7.31 6.50
C ARG A 772 -12.55 8.28 6.56
N ARG A 773 -12.69 9.36 7.33
CA ARG A 773 -11.65 10.38 7.50
C ARG A 773 -10.46 9.90 8.32
N GLU A 774 -10.69 9.10 9.36
CA GLU A 774 -9.61 8.42 10.09
C GLU A 774 -8.85 7.42 9.22
N ARG A 775 -9.56 6.68 8.34
CA ARG A 775 -8.95 5.68 7.44
C ARG A 775 -8.35 6.27 6.15
N ARG A 776 -8.63 7.53 5.82
CA ARG A 776 -8.13 8.30 4.65
C ARG A 776 -8.36 7.64 3.28
N HIS A 777 -9.31 6.71 3.19
CA HIS A 777 -9.80 6.13 1.95
C HIS A 777 -11.31 5.88 2.05
N TYR A 778 -11.99 5.76 0.91
CA TYR A 778 -13.43 5.51 0.91
C TYR A 778 -13.74 4.07 1.32
N MET A 779 -14.40 3.92 2.46
CA MET A 779 -14.93 2.63 2.91
C MET A 779 -16.41 2.50 2.53
N PRO A 780 -16.83 1.50 1.72
CA PRO A 780 -18.23 1.26 1.44
C PRO A 780 -19.01 0.87 2.71
N LEU A 781 -20.20 1.45 2.88
CA LEU A 781 -21.17 1.02 3.89
C LEU A 781 -21.91 -0.22 3.39
N VAL A 782 -21.95 -1.28 4.21
CA VAL A 782 -22.69 -2.52 3.96
C VAL A 782 -23.74 -2.68 5.06
N ILE A 783 -25.02 -2.64 4.69
CA ILE A 783 -26.14 -2.76 5.65
C ILE A 783 -26.59 -4.21 5.73
N LEU A 784 -26.64 -4.75 6.94
CA LEU A 784 -26.87 -6.17 7.24
C LEU A 784 -28.01 -6.33 8.27
N PRO A 785 -29.28 -6.32 7.85
CA PRO A 785 -30.38 -6.69 8.73
C PRO A 785 -30.25 -8.12 9.24
N GLN A 786 -30.73 -8.39 10.45
CA GLN A 786 -30.75 -9.75 10.99
C GLN A 786 -31.57 -10.69 10.08
N GLY A 787 -31.00 -11.84 9.73
CA GLY A 787 -31.53 -12.78 8.73
C GLY A 787 -31.09 -12.52 7.29
N HIS A 788 -30.29 -11.47 7.01
CA HIS A 788 -29.78 -11.20 5.66
C HIS A 788 -28.80 -12.30 5.20
N PRO A 789 -28.80 -12.74 3.92
CA PRO A 789 -27.93 -13.83 3.45
C PRO A 789 -26.42 -13.62 3.65
N GLN A 790 -25.99 -12.36 3.81
CA GLN A 790 -24.59 -11.99 4.07
C GLN A 790 -24.32 -11.53 5.51
N GLU A 791 -25.27 -11.71 6.44
CA GLU A 791 -25.15 -11.29 7.85
C GLU A 791 -23.88 -11.86 8.52
N ASN A 792 -23.47 -13.08 8.14
CA ASN A 792 -22.24 -13.72 8.63
C ASN A 792 -20.97 -12.87 8.40
N ARG A 793 -20.93 -11.99 7.39
CA ARG A 793 -19.79 -11.07 7.19
C ARG A 793 -19.54 -10.16 8.40
N PHE A 794 -20.60 -9.82 9.15
CA PHE A 794 -20.46 -9.07 10.40
C PHE A 794 -19.91 -9.96 11.52
N PHE A 795 -20.49 -11.15 11.71
CA PHE A 795 -20.07 -12.09 12.75
C PHE A 795 -18.66 -12.65 12.53
N GLU A 796 -18.16 -12.71 11.30
CA GLU A 796 -16.79 -13.09 10.97
C GLU A 796 -15.74 -12.08 11.47
N ARG A 797 -16.13 -10.81 11.68
CA ARG A 797 -15.30 -9.77 12.28
C ARG A 797 -15.35 -9.78 13.82
N LEU A 798 -16.19 -10.59 14.45
CA LEU A 798 -16.23 -10.75 15.91
C LEU A 798 -15.13 -11.72 16.37
N VAL A 799 -13.90 -11.22 16.44
CA VAL A 799 -12.68 -12.04 16.59
C VAL A 799 -12.60 -12.85 17.88
N ALA A 800 -13.42 -12.56 18.90
CA ALA A 800 -13.48 -13.39 20.11
C ALA A 800 -14.27 -14.70 19.90
N ASP A 801 -15.22 -14.73 18.96
CA ASP A 801 -16.11 -15.87 18.71
C ASP A 801 -15.53 -16.88 17.73
N ARG A 802 -16.13 -18.08 17.62
CA ARG A 802 -15.70 -19.09 16.64
C ARG A 802 -16.20 -18.71 15.24
N THR A 803 -15.30 -18.70 14.25
CA THR A 803 -15.65 -18.45 12.83
C THR A 803 -15.49 -19.71 11.99
N ALA A 804 -16.08 -19.73 10.79
CA ALA A 804 -16.06 -20.89 9.88
C ALA A 804 -14.63 -21.43 9.66
N GLY A 805 -13.69 -20.55 9.30
CA GLY A 805 -12.28 -20.91 9.03
C GLY A 805 -11.37 -21.06 10.25
N THR A 806 -11.82 -20.63 11.43
CA THR A 806 -11.04 -20.67 12.67
C THR A 806 -11.98 -20.98 13.85
N GLN A 807 -12.24 -22.28 14.01
CA GLN A 807 -13.15 -22.90 14.99
C GLN A 807 -12.59 -22.87 16.43
N ILE A 808 -12.10 -21.71 16.89
CA ILE A 808 -11.56 -21.50 18.23
C ILE A 808 -11.96 -20.11 18.73
N SER A 809 -12.55 -20.03 19.93
CA SER A 809 -12.79 -18.75 20.59
C SER A 809 -11.48 -18.14 21.08
N TYR A 810 -11.50 -16.86 21.47
CA TYR A 810 -10.32 -16.24 22.10
C TYR A 810 -9.91 -16.98 23.39
N GLU A 811 -10.86 -17.38 24.24
CA GLU A 811 -10.56 -18.11 25.47
C GLU A 811 -9.86 -19.44 25.17
N GLU A 812 -10.36 -20.20 24.20
CA GLU A 812 -9.76 -21.47 23.76
C GLU A 812 -8.38 -21.25 23.12
N PHE A 813 -8.19 -20.13 22.42
CA PHE A 813 -6.92 -19.73 21.83
C PHE A 813 -5.87 -19.40 22.91
N MET A 814 -6.24 -18.64 23.94
CA MET A 814 -5.40 -18.37 25.10
C MET A 814 -5.05 -19.66 25.85
N GLN A 815 -6.00 -20.57 26.03
CA GLN A 815 -5.74 -21.91 26.59
C GLN A 815 -4.74 -22.71 25.73
N ARG A 816 -4.84 -22.63 24.40
CA ARG A 816 -3.90 -23.27 23.45
C ARG A 816 -2.49 -22.68 23.50
N LEU A 817 -2.36 -21.37 23.74
CA LEU A 817 -1.07 -20.71 24.00
C LEU A 817 -0.47 -21.04 25.38
N GLY A 818 -1.26 -21.64 26.28
CA GLY A 818 -0.86 -21.94 27.67
C GLY A 818 -1.19 -20.84 28.67
N LEU A 819 -1.93 -19.81 28.25
CA LEU A 819 -2.23 -18.58 28.99
C LEU A 819 -3.62 -18.65 29.65
N ARG A 820 -3.78 -19.53 30.63
CA ARG A 820 -5.07 -19.71 31.33
C ARG A 820 -5.43 -18.48 32.18
N GLY A 821 -6.66 -17.98 32.01
CA GLY A 821 -7.27 -16.98 32.90
C GLY A 821 -6.92 -15.52 32.62
N GLN A 822 -6.30 -15.21 31.48
CA GLN A 822 -6.16 -13.83 30.98
C GLN A 822 -7.37 -13.47 30.12
N THR A 823 -7.99 -12.32 30.38
CA THR A 823 -9.10 -11.75 29.59
C THR A 823 -8.60 -11.18 28.26
N VAL A 824 -9.51 -10.87 27.33
CA VAL A 824 -9.18 -10.05 26.14
C VAL A 824 -8.75 -8.67 26.64
N PRO A 825 -7.52 -8.21 26.40
CA PRO A 825 -7.17 -6.81 26.57
C PRO A 825 -7.63 -6.03 25.33
N VAL A 826 -8.13 -4.82 25.53
CA VAL A 826 -8.45 -3.90 24.43
C VAL A 826 -7.15 -3.45 23.78
N ALA A 827 -7.04 -3.56 22.46
CA ALA A 827 -5.97 -2.89 21.70
C ALA A 827 -6.27 -1.38 21.62
N THR A 828 -6.14 -0.68 22.76
CA THR A 828 -6.51 0.73 22.85
C THR A 828 -5.74 1.57 21.84
N ALA A 829 -6.43 2.45 21.12
CA ALA A 829 -5.85 3.44 20.21
C ALA A 829 -4.78 4.37 20.86
N ALA A 830 -4.65 4.32 22.19
CA ALA A 830 -3.55 4.91 22.96
C ALA A 830 -2.14 4.47 22.50
N GLY A 831 -1.99 3.45 21.64
CA GLY A 831 -0.74 3.18 20.91
C GLY A 831 -0.27 4.33 19.99
N MET A 832 -1.13 5.31 19.70
CA MET A 832 -0.77 6.56 18.99
C MET A 832 -0.54 7.75 19.94
N ALA A 833 -0.86 7.62 21.23
CA ALA A 833 -0.62 8.64 22.24
C ALA A 833 0.75 8.44 22.90
N ALA A 834 1.40 9.53 23.28
CA ALA A 834 2.78 9.58 23.75
C ALA A 834 3.15 8.47 24.77
N PHE A 835 4.32 7.86 24.57
CA PHE A 835 4.94 6.91 25.49
C PHE A 835 4.81 7.37 26.95
N PRO A 836 4.42 6.49 27.90
CA PRO A 836 4.21 6.90 29.28
C PRO A 836 5.52 7.41 29.90
N GLN A 837 5.56 8.71 30.19
CA GLN A 837 6.63 9.31 30.98
C GLN A 837 6.63 8.69 32.38
N GLN A 838 7.54 7.72 32.62
CA GLN A 838 7.75 7.21 33.96
C GLN A 838 8.38 8.31 34.82
N HIS A 839 7.64 8.77 35.83
CA HIS A 839 8.09 9.76 36.81
C HIS A 839 9.37 9.31 37.53
N MET A 840 10.52 9.80 37.08
CA MET A 840 11.77 9.77 37.84
C MET A 840 11.71 10.83 38.95
N ASN A 841 11.44 10.41 40.18
CA ASN A 841 11.52 11.27 41.35
C ASN A 841 12.97 11.67 41.65
N GLY A 842 13.35 12.91 41.29
CA GLY A 842 14.56 13.60 41.74
C GLY A 842 14.21 14.77 42.68
N PRO A 843 15.07 15.12 43.66
CA PRO A 843 14.65 15.95 44.80
C PRO A 843 14.49 17.43 44.45
N SER A 844 13.37 18.01 44.89
CA SER A 844 13.04 19.43 44.72
C SER A 844 14.02 20.35 45.44
N VAL A 845 14.72 21.22 44.69
CA VAL A 845 15.51 22.33 45.25
C VAL A 845 14.69 23.61 45.18
N MET A 846 14.24 24.09 46.34
CA MET A 846 13.51 25.35 46.50
C MET A 846 14.45 26.57 46.33
N PRO A 847 14.10 27.59 45.54
CA PRO A 847 14.77 28.89 45.58
C PRO A 847 14.23 29.76 46.73
N GLY A 848 15.11 30.17 47.65
CA GLY A 848 14.78 31.00 48.81
C GLY A 848 14.67 32.51 48.53
N GLN A 849 13.93 33.23 49.38
CA GLN A 849 13.72 34.68 49.33
C GLN A 849 14.82 35.49 50.05
N ALA A 850 15.21 36.65 49.51
CA ALA A 850 15.72 37.84 50.22
C ALA A 850 15.82 39.03 49.23
N SER A 851 14.92 40.02 49.20
CA SER A 851 14.78 41.19 50.10
C SER A 851 15.90 42.26 50.00
N GLY A 852 15.57 43.50 49.59
CA GLY A 852 16.46 44.66 49.80
C GLY A 852 16.25 45.88 48.88
N ARG A 853 15.56 46.92 49.37
CA ARG A 853 15.32 48.21 48.68
C ARG A 853 16.61 49.01 48.38
N ARG A 854 16.60 49.80 47.29
CA ARG A 854 16.91 51.27 47.30
C ARG A 854 16.51 51.97 45.98
N THR A 855 15.71 53.03 46.11
CA THR A 855 15.50 54.14 45.14
C THR A 855 16.51 55.27 45.47
N PRO A 856 16.59 56.46 44.80
CA PRO A 856 15.64 57.08 43.84
C PRO A 856 16.27 57.84 42.64
N ILE A 857 15.46 58.74 42.04
CA ILE A 857 15.79 59.84 41.08
C ILE A 857 15.82 59.40 39.60
N ALA A 858 15.15 60.01 38.62
CA ALA A 858 13.89 60.77 38.45
C ALA A 858 14.02 61.59 37.15
N ALA A 859 13.08 61.47 36.21
CA ALA A 859 12.73 62.51 35.25
C ALA A 859 11.30 62.27 34.69
N PRO A 860 10.44 63.29 34.47
CA PRO A 860 8.98 63.06 34.35
C PRO A 860 8.25 63.83 33.22
N MET A 861 6.91 63.74 33.19
CA MET A 861 5.94 64.64 32.49
C MET A 861 5.87 64.54 30.95
N GLY A 862 4.72 64.76 30.28
CA GLY A 862 3.35 65.02 30.78
C GLY A 862 2.33 65.34 29.64
N PRO A 863 0.99 65.21 29.88
CA PRO A 863 -0.12 65.39 28.91
C PRO A 863 -0.85 66.76 29.05
N PRO A 864 -1.69 67.23 28.09
CA PRO A 864 -3.15 66.88 28.01
C PRO A 864 -3.68 66.86 26.52
N ALA A 865 -4.97 66.96 26.10
CA ALA A 865 -6.26 67.26 26.74
C ALA A 865 -7.53 66.71 25.99
N LEU A 866 -8.64 66.67 26.75
CA LEU A 866 -10.09 66.82 26.43
C LEU A 866 -10.55 67.42 25.07
N ALA A 867 -11.71 66.96 24.54
CA ALA A 867 -12.95 67.76 24.29
C ALA A 867 -14.08 67.01 23.53
N GLU A 868 -15.32 67.51 23.65
CA GLU A 868 -16.57 67.01 23.03
C GLU A 868 -16.83 67.64 21.62
N GLY A 869 -17.61 67.00 20.72
CA GLY A 869 -18.03 67.66 19.46
C GLY A 869 -18.91 66.85 18.48
N LYS A 870 -20.06 67.43 18.07
CA LYS A 870 -21.18 66.84 17.30
C LYS A 870 -20.96 66.65 15.76
N MET A 871 -21.53 65.55 15.24
CA MET A 871 -22.34 65.36 13.99
C MET A 871 -21.88 65.75 12.56
N GLN A 872 -22.42 64.96 11.59
CA GLN A 872 -22.42 65.06 10.11
C GLN A 872 -21.12 64.62 9.41
N GLY A 873 -21.11 63.81 8.33
CA GLY A 873 -22.16 63.02 7.66
C GLY A 873 -21.72 62.52 6.26
N GLY A 874 -21.92 61.24 5.93
CA GLY A 874 -21.56 60.65 4.61
C GLY A 874 -21.59 59.10 4.62
N PRO A 875 -21.97 58.40 3.52
CA PRO A 875 -22.46 57.01 3.60
C PRO A 875 -21.44 55.91 3.20
N PRO A 876 -21.61 54.67 3.70
CA PRO A 876 -20.98 53.45 3.16
C PRO A 876 -21.89 52.72 2.12
N PRO A 877 -21.31 51.86 1.25
CA PRO A 877 -22.05 51.08 0.25
C PRO A 877 -22.75 49.83 0.84
N PRO A 878 -23.75 49.23 0.14
CA PRO A 878 -24.68 48.26 0.72
C PRO A 878 -24.26 46.78 0.59
N SER A 879 -24.73 45.97 1.54
CA SER A 879 -24.68 44.50 1.53
C SER A 879 -25.93 43.88 0.88
N PRO A 880 -25.84 42.70 0.23
CA PRO A 880 -27.01 42.00 -0.32
C PRO A 880 -27.81 41.22 0.75
N PRO A 881 -29.15 41.06 0.59
CA PRO A 881 -30.02 40.37 1.55
C PRO A 881 -30.27 38.87 1.22
N PRO A 882 -30.85 38.08 2.16
CA PRO A 882 -31.07 36.64 2.02
C PRO A 882 -32.42 36.26 1.39
N MET A 883 -32.61 34.99 1.04
CA MET A 883 -33.92 34.42 0.67
C MET A 883 -34.25 33.12 1.42
N MET A 884 -35.52 32.97 1.79
CA MET A 884 -36.11 31.81 2.46
C MET A 884 -36.92 30.93 1.50
N ALA A 885 -36.91 29.64 1.84
CA ALA A 885 -37.85 28.54 1.55
C ALA A 885 -39.16 28.78 0.78
N ALA A 886 -39.50 27.81 -0.07
CA ALA A 886 -40.87 27.43 -0.43
C ALA A 886 -40.97 25.89 -0.63
N MET A 887 -42.09 25.29 -0.22
CA MET A 887 -42.43 23.85 -0.33
C MET A 887 -43.62 23.63 -1.32
N PRO A 888 -43.91 22.40 -1.78
CA PRO A 888 -44.51 22.15 -3.10
C PRO A 888 -46.01 21.79 -3.11
N GLY A 889 -46.57 21.61 -4.32
CA GLY A 889 -47.86 20.93 -4.49
C GLY A 889 -48.26 20.55 -5.93
N GLY A 890 -48.84 19.35 -6.10
CA GLY A 890 -50.06 19.16 -6.92
C GLY A 890 -49.96 18.62 -8.38
N TYR A 891 -50.00 17.30 -8.53
CA TYR A 891 -50.66 16.50 -9.60
C TYR A 891 -51.28 17.16 -10.86
N GLN A 892 -51.01 16.59 -12.05
CA GLN A 892 -52.01 15.80 -12.83
C GLN A 892 -51.41 15.00 -14.01
N GLN A 893 -52.22 14.14 -14.65
CA GLN A 893 -51.81 13.02 -15.52
C GLN A 893 -51.97 13.29 -17.05
N GLN A 894 -51.40 12.35 -17.83
CA GLN A 894 -52.04 11.57 -18.93
C GLN A 894 -51.61 11.75 -20.41
N THR A 895 -51.37 10.58 -21.04
CA THR A 895 -51.50 10.18 -22.47
C THR A 895 -50.37 10.37 -23.51
N HIS A 896 -50.02 9.21 -24.11
CA HIS A 896 -49.29 8.95 -25.39
C HIS A 896 -50.11 9.40 -26.65
N PRO A 897 -49.71 9.20 -27.95
CA PRO A 897 -48.65 8.32 -28.49
C PRO A 897 -47.86 8.76 -29.76
N MET A 898 -46.93 7.88 -30.19
CA MET A 898 -46.54 7.51 -31.58
C MET A 898 -46.30 8.59 -32.66
N GLY A 899 -45.16 8.49 -33.37
CA GLY A 899 -44.98 9.12 -34.69
C GLY A 899 -43.55 8.99 -35.24
N SER A 900 -43.38 8.32 -36.38
CA SER A 900 -42.07 7.97 -36.95
C SER A 900 -41.63 8.82 -38.15
N THR A 901 -40.39 8.57 -38.60
CA THR A 901 -39.91 8.48 -40.00
C THR A 901 -39.37 9.70 -40.79
N TYR A 902 -38.21 9.41 -41.44
CA TYR A 902 -37.64 9.92 -42.71
C TYR A 902 -36.97 11.32 -42.83
N SER A 903 -35.63 11.28 -42.76
CA SER A 903 -34.65 11.69 -43.81
C SER A 903 -35.06 12.67 -44.93
N TYR A 904 -34.19 13.65 -45.25
CA TYR A 904 -33.16 13.51 -46.31
C TYR A 904 -32.12 14.66 -46.31
N SER A 905 -31.04 14.47 -47.08
CA SER A 905 -29.88 15.35 -47.23
C SER A 905 -30.13 16.74 -47.83
N SER A 906 -29.26 17.71 -47.53
CA SER A 906 -28.43 18.39 -48.56
C SER A 906 -27.40 19.36 -47.97
N GLY A 907 -26.13 19.25 -48.40
CA GLY A 907 -25.19 20.37 -48.44
C GLY A 907 -25.40 21.21 -49.73
N PRO A 908 -24.52 22.17 -50.09
CA PRO A 908 -23.07 22.15 -49.80
C PRO A 908 -22.44 23.52 -49.42
N ASN A 909 -21.11 23.54 -49.24
CA ASN A 909 -20.11 24.56 -49.65
C ASN A 909 -20.53 26.06 -49.77
N GLN A 910 -19.73 27.05 -49.34
CA GLN A 910 -18.28 27.16 -49.59
C GLN A 910 -17.65 28.34 -48.80
N SER A 911 -16.40 28.18 -48.34
CA SER A 911 -15.31 29.18 -48.22
C SER A 911 -15.60 30.69 -47.98
N TYR A 912 -14.91 31.32 -47.00
CA TYR A 912 -13.64 32.02 -47.27
C TYR A 912 -12.92 32.55 -46.00
N ARG A 913 -11.59 32.47 -46.01
CA ARG A 913 -10.57 33.20 -45.23
C ARG A 913 -11.04 34.24 -44.18
N ARG A 914 -10.49 34.15 -42.97
CA ARG A 914 -9.11 34.62 -42.71
C ARG A 914 -8.45 33.88 -41.56
#